data_AF-A0A7Y7P2W6-F1
#
_entry.id   AF-A0A7Y7P2W6-F1
#
_cell.length_a   1.000
_cell.length_b   1.000
_cell.length_c   1.000
_cell.angle_alpha   90.00
_cell.angle_beta   90.00
_cell.angle_gamma   90.00
#
_symmetry.space_group_name_H-M   'P 1'
#
loop_
_entity.id
_entity.type
_entity.pdbx_description
1 polymer ?
#
loop_
_entity_poly.entity_id
_entity_poly.type
_entity_poly.pdbx_seq_one_letter_code
_entity_poly.pdbx_strand_id
1 'polypeptide(L)'
;MKKLLLIIGAFMLSGFVVKAQPSRVDKPTEWAPNTTVLVSPNQQYRLSYQGDGNLVVYDKSNSPLWDAKTYGTAPSKLVFQGDGNLVLYGANNSVFWASYSHNKGGISLRLSDDGILSVWDDKNSIWSTVIPSRVDKPTEWTPNTTVLLSTNKQFRLSYQGDGNLVVYDKSNKPLWDARTCGTAPNKLVFQGDGNLVLYGANNSVFWASYSHNKGGISLRLSDDGILSVWDDKNSIWSTVIPSRVDKPTEWTPNTTVLVSPNKLYRLSYQGDGNLVVYDNSNKPLWDAKTYGTAPNKLVFQGDGNLVLYGVNNSVFWASYSHNKGGISLRLNDQGSLSIWAPPSRDNNPFIAQRINKDELLKGLIGEWRGSDINRNEINIVFTADKAVFTMTDMRMQKRIVAEMTYTVNANDMRNPYLILDFSYKDKSGAISKLSMFIMTNEVCKFAFLKQETPVSAEIKDLYEQTDMRTDISCIWHTGFEGVTKLNELYLKKYIVPKYKVGDRGPGGGWIFYDKGDYTDGWRYLEAGPEDLGTLPWALNTRNLITTANRTALGTGKANTIEISNGYYCDRFYTTAARVCAEYQSGGKGGWYLPSIDELDLMYVNLVQNLNVGNFDRKLGSYHWSSTIVSKDARYAQYINFKNGGHSNTWIEYKCTVRPIRAFSDLQDW
;
A
#
# COMPACT_ATOMS: atom_id res chain seq x y z
N MET A 1 -53.14 83.94 38.87
CA MET A 1 -51.67 83.89 38.92
C MET A 1 -51.24 82.92 40.02
N LYS A 2 -51.17 81.58 39.97
CA LYS A 2 -51.25 80.51 38.95
C LYS A 2 -50.52 80.81 37.64
N LYS A 3 -49.49 80.00 37.38
CA LYS A 3 -48.44 80.04 36.32
C LYS A 3 -47.16 80.74 36.77
N LEU A 4 -46.16 79.94 37.18
CA LEU A 4 -44.88 79.76 36.47
C LEU A 4 -43.83 79.06 37.37
N LEU A 5 -44.04 77.78 37.71
CA LEU A 5 -42.99 76.89 38.26
C LEU A 5 -43.50 75.44 38.24
N LEU A 6 -43.80 74.95 37.04
CA LEU A 6 -44.18 73.55 36.81
C LEU A 6 -43.80 73.10 35.39
N ILE A 7 -42.55 73.28 34.97
CA ILE A 7 -41.94 72.55 33.84
C ILE A 7 -40.43 72.40 34.10
N ILE A 8 -40.05 71.59 35.09
CA ILE A 8 -38.87 70.71 35.03
C ILE A 8 -39.30 69.41 35.71
N GLY A 9 -40.21 68.70 35.04
CA GLY A 9 -40.64 67.37 35.41
C GLY A 9 -39.61 66.34 34.94
N ALA A 10 -39.33 65.38 35.82
CA ALA A 10 -39.21 63.96 35.48
C ALA A 10 -38.42 63.61 34.21
N PHE A 11 -37.08 63.72 34.25
CA PHE A 11 -36.20 63.02 33.29
C PHE A 11 -34.82 62.74 33.88
N MET A 12 -34.74 62.15 35.08
CA MET A 12 -33.46 61.61 35.59
C MET A 12 -33.75 60.43 36.51
N LEU A 13 -34.09 59.26 35.95
CA LEU A 13 -33.81 57.94 36.53
C LEU A 13 -34.26 56.83 35.57
N SER A 14 -33.65 56.76 34.40
CA SER A 14 -33.50 55.50 33.67
C SER A 14 -32.02 55.34 33.36
N GLY A 15 -31.26 54.96 34.38
CA GLY A 15 -29.94 54.41 34.16
C GLY A 15 -30.11 53.23 33.20
N PHE A 16 -29.63 53.37 31.97
CA PHE A 16 -29.39 52.25 31.09
C PHE A 16 -28.39 51.34 31.81
N VAL A 17 -28.89 50.35 32.54
CA VAL A 17 -28.07 49.20 32.93
C VAL A 17 -27.81 48.47 31.62
N VAL A 18 -26.64 48.71 31.02
CA VAL A 18 -26.09 47.79 30.03
C VAL A 18 -25.86 46.49 30.80
N LYS A 19 -26.82 45.58 30.73
CA LYS A 19 -26.71 44.27 31.35
C LYS A 19 -25.52 43.59 30.66
N ALA A 20 -24.45 43.33 31.40
CA ALA A 20 -23.28 42.63 30.87
C ALA A 20 -23.76 41.32 30.23
N GLN A 21 -23.30 41.05 29.00
CA GLN A 21 -23.64 39.81 28.33
C GLN A 21 -23.14 38.62 29.16
N PRO A 22 -23.94 37.56 29.32
CA PRO A 22 -23.57 36.46 30.19
C PRO A 22 -22.42 35.64 29.58
N SER A 23 -21.61 35.02 30.44
CA SER A 23 -20.65 33.97 30.06
C SER A 23 -21.27 32.57 30.08
N ARG A 24 -22.45 32.44 30.68
CA ARG A 24 -23.22 31.20 30.80
C ARG A 24 -24.70 31.46 30.65
N VAL A 25 -25.38 30.59 29.92
CA VAL A 25 -26.84 30.54 29.80
C VAL A 25 -27.33 29.12 30.00
N ASP A 26 -28.48 28.98 30.66
CA ASP A 26 -29.11 27.68 30.87
C ASP A 26 -30.16 27.43 29.78
N LYS A 27 -30.47 26.17 29.52
CA LYS A 27 -31.52 25.81 28.56
C LYS A 27 -32.93 26.04 29.13
N PRO A 28 -33.95 26.26 28.29
CA PRO A 28 -33.83 26.61 26.87
C PRO A 28 -33.59 28.11 26.69
N THR A 29 -32.83 28.49 25.66
CA THR A 29 -32.65 29.91 25.27
C THR A 29 -32.62 30.03 23.75
N GLU A 30 -33.15 31.12 23.20
CA GLU A 30 -33.21 31.39 21.75
C GLU A 30 -32.64 32.78 21.43
N TRP A 31 -31.96 32.91 20.30
CA TRP A 31 -31.39 34.17 19.81
C TRP A 31 -31.72 34.39 18.33
N ALA A 32 -31.97 35.65 17.99
CA ALA A 32 -32.07 36.13 16.62
C ALA A 32 -30.68 36.46 16.03
N PRO A 33 -30.54 36.52 14.69
CA PRO A 33 -29.32 36.99 14.03
C PRO A 33 -28.90 38.39 14.49
N ASN A 34 -27.64 38.75 14.26
CA ASN A 34 -27.03 40.02 14.70
C ASN A 34 -26.96 40.19 16.23
N THR A 35 -26.74 39.09 16.96
CA THR A 35 -26.69 39.08 18.42
C THR A 35 -25.34 38.61 18.93
N THR A 36 -24.78 39.29 19.92
CA THR A 36 -23.74 38.71 20.78
C THR A 36 -24.42 37.80 21.80
N VAL A 37 -24.12 36.51 21.72
CA VAL A 37 -24.77 35.44 22.47
C VAL A 37 -24.15 35.31 23.87
N LEU A 38 -22.82 35.23 23.94
CA LEU A 38 -22.05 35.12 25.17
C LEU A 38 -20.79 35.98 25.11
N VAL A 39 -20.31 36.43 26.27
CA VAL A 39 -18.99 37.06 26.45
C VAL A 39 -18.26 36.34 27.57
N SER A 40 -16.97 36.01 27.38
CA SER A 40 -16.18 35.32 28.41
C SER A 40 -16.03 36.18 29.67
N PRO A 41 -15.87 35.58 30.87
CA PRO A 41 -15.69 36.33 32.12
C PRO A 41 -14.59 37.41 32.07
N ASN A 42 -13.46 37.12 31.41
CA ASN A 42 -12.34 38.02 31.21
C ASN A 42 -12.54 39.05 30.08
N GLN A 43 -13.70 39.04 29.42
CA GLN A 43 -14.10 39.92 28.33
C GLN A 43 -13.17 39.89 27.11
N GLN A 44 -12.36 38.83 26.95
CA GLN A 44 -11.45 38.66 25.82
C GLN A 44 -12.10 37.93 24.64
N TYR A 45 -13.22 37.25 24.86
CA TYR A 45 -13.86 36.42 23.83
C TYR A 45 -15.36 36.65 23.80
N ARG A 46 -15.95 36.49 22.61
CA ARG A 46 -17.40 36.52 22.44
C ARG A 46 -17.90 35.47 21.46
N LEU A 47 -19.08 34.93 21.72
CA LEU A 47 -19.87 34.17 20.75
C LEU A 47 -20.85 35.13 20.06
N SER A 48 -20.82 35.20 18.74
CA SER A 48 -21.69 36.06 17.93
C SER A 48 -22.49 35.23 16.94
N TYR A 49 -23.81 35.40 16.94
CA TYR A 49 -24.67 34.94 15.85
C TYR A 49 -24.88 36.11 14.88
N GLN A 50 -24.28 36.00 13.70
CA GLN A 50 -24.11 37.11 12.76
C GLN A 50 -25.27 37.23 11.77
N GLY A 51 -25.41 38.39 11.15
CA GLY A 51 -26.45 38.67 10.16
C GLY A 51 -26.26 37.95 8.81
N ASP A 52 -25.06 37.44 8.55
CA ASP A 52 -24.75 36.60 7.39
C ASP A 52 -25.10 35.11 7.61
N GLY A 53 -25.73 34.80 8.75
CA GLY A 53 -26.15 33.46 9.12
C GLY A 53 -25.10 32.65 9.90
N ASN A 54 -23.88 33.14 10.08
CA ASN A 54 -22.84 32.36 10.74
C ASN A 54 -22.86 32.48 12.27
N LEU A 55 -22.48 31.42 12.96
CA LEU A 55 -22.21 31.42 14.41
C LEU A 55 -20.70 31.36 14.64
N VAL A 56 -20.13 32.36 15.30
CA VAL A 56 -18.68 32.58 15.36
C VAL A 56 -18.20 32.92 16.76
N VAL A 57 -17.11 32.31 17.20
CA VAL A 57 -16.35 32.74 18.38
C VAL A 57 -15.24 33.67 17.93
N TYR A 58 -15.18 34.86 18.52
CA TYR A 58 -14.16 35.88 18.26
C TYR A 58 -13.28 36.12 19.48
N ASP A 59 -12.03 36.51 19.23
CA ASP A 59 -11.19 37.19 20.22
C ASP A 59 -11.54 38.70 20.31
N LYS A 60 -10.86 39.40 21.23
CA LYS A 60 -11.03 40.84 21.48
C LYS A 60 -10.60 41.72 20.30
N SER A 61 -9.73 41.20 19.43
CA SER A 61 -9.24 41.85 18.22
C SER A 61 -10.16 41.63 17.01
N ASN A 62 -11.31 40.96 17.19
CA ASN A 62 -12.23 40.53 16.13
C ASN A 62 -11.65 39.47 15.17
N SER A 63 -10.65 38.70 15.60
CA SER A 63 -10.19 37.54 14.86
C SER A 63 -11.11 36.34 15.15
N PRO A 64 -11.62 35.64 14.12
CA PRO A 64 -12.44 34.46 14.33
C PRO A 64 -11.57 33.29 14.80
N LEU A 65 -11.97 32.65 15.90
CA LEU A 65 -11.30 31.47 16.48
C LEU A 65 -11.96 30.15 16.06
N TRP A 66 -13.29 30.18 15.89
CA TRP A 66 -14.11 29.07 15.45
C TRP A 66 -15.38 29.62 14.78
N ASP A 67 -15.91 28.92 13.78
CA ASP A 67 -17.22 29.20 13.21
C ASP A 67 -17.96 27.95 12.75
N ALA A 68 -19.29 28.04 12.73
CA ALA A 68 -20.19 26.96 12.35
C ALA A 68 -20.22 26.68 10.83
N LYS A 69 -19.46 27.42 10.01
CA LYS A 69 -19.42 27.33 8.54
C LYS A 69 -20.80 27.50 7.89
N THR A 70 -21.62 28.37 8.46
CA THR A 70 -22.99 28.68 7.99
C THR A 70 -23.07 30.07 7.35
N TYR A 71 -21.93 30.69 7.01
CA TYR A 71 -21.89 31.98 6.33
C TYR A 71 -22.60 31.93 4.96
N GLY A 72 -23.36 32.97 4.64
CA GLY A 72 -24.13 33.04 3.39
C GLY A 72 -25.36 32.13 3.36
N THR A 73 -25.66 31.44 4.46
CA THR A 73 -26.93 30.74 4.66
C THR A 73 -27.92 31.67 5.37
N ALA A 74 -29.22 31.35 5.33
CA ALA A 74 -30.26 32.17 5.97
C ALA A 74 -30.93 31.45 7.17
N PRO A 75 -30.18 31.04 8.21
CA PRO A 75 -30.79 30.56 9.44
C PRO A 75 -31.55 31.73 10.09
N SER A 76 -32.76 31.43 10.54
CA SER A 76 -33.66 32.37 11.20
C SER A 76 -33.40 32.52 12.71
N LYS A 77 -32.82 31.49 13.36
CA LYS A 77 -32.61 31.50 14.81
C LYS A 77 -31.53 30.51 15.28
N LEU A 78 -30.88 30.86 16.39
CA LEU A 78 -30.04 29.97 17.19
C LEU A 78 -30.83 29.55 18.44
N VAL A 79 -30.87 28.25 18.75
CA VAL A 79 -31.62 27.72 19.89
C VAL A 79 -30.73 26.78 20.72
N PHE A 80 -30.58 27.08 22.00
CA PHE A 80 -30.13 26.09 22.99
C PHE A 80 -31.38 25.40 23.55
N GLN A 81 -31.61 24.17 23.11
CA GLN A 81 -32.88 23.46 23.23
C GLN A 81 -33.04 22.76 24.59
N GLY A 82 -34.28 22.38 24.92
CA GLY A 82 -34.60 21.67 26.17
C GLY A 82 -33.91 20.29 26.31
N ASP A 83 -33.54 19.67 25.20
CA ASP A 83 -32.79 18.41 25.15
C ASP A 83 -31.27 18.60 25.37
N GLY A 84 -30.79 19.83 25.49
CA GLY A 84 -29.37 20.16 25.66
C GLY A 84 -28.59 20.33 24.35
N ASN A 85 -29.26 20.41 23.20
CA ASN A 85 -28.62 20.67 21.90
C ASN A 85 -28.54 22.18 21.57
N LEU A 86 -27.45 22.63 20.97
CA LEU A 86 -27.34 23.99 20.41
C LEU A 86 -27.51 23.88 18.89
N VAL A 87 -28.51 24.56 18.33
CA VAL A 87 -28.93 24.36 16.93
C VAL A 87 -29.20 25.69 16.21
N LEU A 88 -28.68 25.83 14.98
CA LEU A 88 -29.05 26.88 14.03
C LEU A 88 -30.17 26.37 13.12
N TYR A 89 -31.32 27.05 13.18
CA TYR A 89 -32.52 26.72 12.42
C TYR A 89 -32.80 27.74 11.31
N GLY A 90 -33.14 27.26 10.12
CA GLY A 90 -33.72 28.00 9.02
C GLY A 90 -35.23 28.17 9.10
N ALA A 91 -35.78 28.75 8.03
CA ALA A 91 -37.22 28.77 7.80
C ALA A 91 -37.77 27.33 7.83
N ASN A 92 -38.98 27.15 8.38
CA ASN A 92 -39.63 25.85 8.56
C ASN A 92 -38.85 24.85 9.42
N ASN A 93 -38.00 25.31 10.35
CA ASN A 93 -37.18 24.47 11.23
C ASN A 93 -36.18 23.55 10.50
N SER A 94 -35.68 23.93 9.32
CA SER A 94 -34.53 23.24 8.71
C SER A 94 -33.28 23.41 9.58
N VAL A 95 -32.50 22.35 9.79
CA VAL A 95 -31.27 22.43 10.60
C VAL A 95 -30.10 22.78 9.70
N PHE A 96 -29.47 23.94 9.94
CA PHE A 96 -28.24 24.34 9.25
C PHE A 96 -26.98 23.85 9.97
N TRP A 97 -27.02 23.82 11.30
CA TRP A 97 -25.92 23.33 12.13
C TRP A 97 -26.47 22.90 13.50
N ALA A 98 -25.84 21.90 14.13
CA ALA A 98 -26.15 21.49 15.49
C ALA A 98 -24.87 21.04 16.23
N SER A 99 -24.83 21.21 17.54
CA SER A 99 -23.75 20.68 18.40
C SER A 99 -23.84 19.16 18.63
N TYR A 100 -24.98 18.54 18.28
CA TYR A 100 -25.28 17.13 18.55
C TYR A 100 -25.10 16.74 20.03
N SER A 101 -25.47 17.66 20.92
CA SER A 101 -25.44 17.46 22.37
C SER A 101 -26.81 17.12 22.97
N HIS A 102 -27.81 16.84 22.12
CA HIS A 102 -29.14 16.39 22.55
C HIS A 102 -29.04 15.12 23.39
N ASN A 103 -29.88 15.02 24.42
CA ASN A 103 -30.02 13.86 25.31
C ASN A 103 -28.74 13.40 26.04
N LYS A 104 -27.70 14.24 26.07
CA LYS A 104 -26.43 14.00 26.79
C LYS A 104 -26.36 14.71 28.15
N GLY A 105 -27.50 15.16 28.69
CA GLY A 105 -27.55 15.84 30.00
C GLY A 105 -27.13 17.31 29.98
N GLY A 106 -26.99 17.94 28.80
CA GLY A 106 -26.58 19.34 28.71
C GLY A 106 -27.57 20.27 29.37
N ILE A 107 -27.15 21.06 30.36
CA ILE A 107 -27.97 22.02 31.09
C ILE A 107 -27.55 23.48 30.84
N SER A 108 -26.30 23.71 30.44
CA SER A 108 -25.76 25.06 30.29
C SER A 108 -24.81 25.20 29.10
N LEU A 109 -24.91 26.32 28.39
CA LEU A 109 -23.96 26.75 27.37
C LEU A 109 -23.03 27.79 28.00
N ARG A 110 -21.71 27.64 27.82
CA ARG A 110 -20.68 28.45 28.49
C ARG A 110 -19.60 28.87 27.52
N LEU A 111 -19.09 30.09 27.66
CA LEU A 111 -17.90 30.58 26.99
C LEU A 111 -16.80 30.83 28.03
N SER A 112 -15.70 30.08 27.95
CA SER A 112 -14.59 30.16 28.92
C SER A 112 -13.66 31.34 28.66
N ASP A 113 -12.80 31.61 29.64
CA ASP A 113 -11.71 32.60 29.56
C ASP A 113 -10.61 32.24 28.56
N ASP A 114 -10.65 31.04 27.97
CA ASP A 114 -9.74 30.59 26.91
C ASP A 114 -10.40 30.64 25.51
N GLY A 115 -11.59 31.23 25.40
CA GLY A 115 -12.34 31.32 24.14
C GLY A 115 -12.97 30.00 23.70
N ILE A 116 -13.20 29.07 24.63
CA ILE A 116 -13.83 27.78 24.34
C ILE A 116 -15.33 27.89 24.62
N LEU A 117 -16.14 27.64 23.58
CA LEU A 117 -17.58 27.50 23.73
C LEU A 117 -17.90 26.04 24.04
N SER A 118 -18.65 25.78 25.10
CA SER A 118 -18.98 24.43 25.57
C SER A 118 -20.43 24.29 26.00
N VAL A 119 -21.01 23.11 25.78
CA VAL A 119 -22.22 22.65 26.47
C VAL A 119 -21.80 21.77 27.64
N TRP A 120 -22.34 22.05 28.83
CA TRP A 120 -22.02 21.37 30.08
C TRP A 120 -23.25 20.68 30.65
N ASP A 121 -23.04 19.47 31.17
CA ASP A 121 -23.91 18.88 32.19
C ASP A 121 -23.55 19.44 33.59
N ASP A 122 -23.99 18.79 34.66
CA ASP A 122 -23.73 19.19 36.05
C ASP A 122 -22.23 19.21 36.42
N LYS A 123 -21.39 18.42 35.73
CA LYS A 123 -20.00 18.11 36.10
C LYS A 123 -18.99 18.22 34.95
N ASN A 124 -19.40 17.96 33.71
CA ASN A 124 -18.52 17.78 32.55
C ASN A 124 -18.97 18.61 31.34
N SER A 125 -18.00 19.01 30.52
CA SER A 125 -18.25 19.51 29.17
C SER A 125 -18.62 18.33 28.26
N ILE A 126 -19.84 18.30 27.75
CA ILE A 126 -20.35 17.22 26.88
C ILE A 126 -20.23 17.55 25.38
N TRP A 127 -19.96 18.82 25.06
CA TRP A 127 -19.57 19.30 23.74
C TRP A 127 -18.73 20.58 23.90
N SER A 128 -17.75 20.81 23.03
CA SER A 128 -17.04 22.09 22.96
C SER A 128 -16.51 22.40 21.56
N THR A 129 -16.07 23.64 21.34
CA THR A 129 -15.37 24.07 20.12
C THR A 129 -13.93 23.57 20.03
N VAL A 130 -13.39 22.99 21.11
CA VAL A 130 -12.07 22.33 21.06
C VAL A 130 -12.23 20.96 20.43
N ILE A 131 -11.57 20.75 19.31
CA ILE A 131 -11.41 19.40 18.74
C ILE A 131 -10.31 18.71 19.54
N PRO A 132 -10.60 17.62 20.27
CA PRO A 132 -9.62 16.98 21.11
C PRO A 132 -8.63 16.14 20.28
N SER A 133 -7.44 15.88 20.83
CA SER A 133 -6.50 14.88 20.30
C SER A 133 -6.79 13.46 20.81
N ARG A 134 -7.64 13.34 21.84
CA ARG A 134 -8.05 12.09 22.47
C ARG A 134 -9.51 12.13 22.90
N VAL A 135 -10.22 11.04 22.68
CA VAL A 135 -11.60 10.83 23.16
C VAL A 135 -11.72 9.45 23.81
N ASP A 136 -12.54 9.39 24.84
CA ASP A 136 -12.85 8.16 25.54
C ASP A 136 -14.14 7.54 24.99
N LYS A 137 -14.29 6.23 25.16
CA LYS A 137 -15.51 5.54 24.76
C LYS A 137 -16.67 5.76 25.76
N PRO A 138 -17.94 5.65 25.32
CA PRO A 138 -18.36 5.67 23.94
C PRO A 138 -18.44 7.10 23.40
N THR A 139 -18.12 7.30 22.11
CA THR A 139 -18.31 8.59 21.43
C THR A 139 -18.83 8.35 20.01
N GLU A 140 -19.74 9.22 19.54
CA GLU A 140 -20.36 9.15 18.20
C GLU A 140 -20.21 10.47 17.45
N TRP A 141 -19.99 10.39 16.13
CA TRP A 141 -19.87 11.52 15.22
C TRP A 141 -20.73 11.30 13.96
N THR A 142 -21.22 12.40 13.40
CA THR A 142 -21.93 12.45 12.11
C THR A 142 -20.97 12.88 10.99
N PRO A 143 -21.31 12.63 9.71
CA PRO A 143 -20.54 13.11 8.56
C PRO A 143 -20.28 14.63 8.59
N ASN A 144 -19.27 15.07 7.86
CA ASN A 144 -18.78 16.46 7.80
C ASN A 144 -18.21 16.99 9.13
N THR A 145 -17.60 16.12 9.93
CA THR A 145 -17.03 16.48 11.24
C THR A 145 -15.53 16.23 11.26
N THR A 146 -14.77 17.16 11.85
CA THR A 146 -13.41 16.85 12.30
C THR A 146 -13.51 16.15 13.65
N VAL A 147 -13.11 14.88 13.67
CA VAL A 147 -13.24 13.95 14.80
C VAL A 147 -12.16 14.24 15.85
N LEU A 148 -10.90 14.31 15.40
CA LEU A 148 -9.74 14.59 16.25
C LEU A 148 -8.79 15.57 15.56
N LEU A 149 -8.06 16.33 16.35
CA LEU A 149 -6.98 17.21 15.92
C LEU A 149 -5.76 16.92 16.80
N SER A 150 -4.59 16.70 16.20
CA SER A 150 -3.35 16.44 16.96
C SER A 150 -3.00 17.63 17.85
N THR A 151 -2.25 17.39 18.93
CA THR A 151 -1.86 18.43 19.90
C THR A 151 -1.05 19.55 19.23
N ASN A 152 -0.18 19.19 18.28
CA ASN A 152 0.58 20.14 17.46
C ASN A 152 -0.22 20.80 16.32
N LYS A 153 -1.50 20.44 16.17
CA LYS A 153 -2.45 20.94 15.14
C LYS A 153 -2.00 20.71 13.69
N GLN A 154 -1.05 19.79 13.46
CA GLN A 154 -0.57 19.46 12.11
C GLN A 154 -1.39 18.36 11.45
N PHE A 155 -2.15 17.58 12.21
CA PHE A 155 -2.89 16.43 11.70
C PHE A 155 -4.33 16.45 12.19
N ARG A 156 -5.25 16.03 11.33
CA ARG A 156 -6.66 15.89 11.71
C ARG A 156 -7.22 14.57 11.23
N LEU A 157 -8.15 14.02 12.01
CA LEU A 157 -9.05 12.95 11.59
C LEU A 157 -10.38 13.58 11.18
N SER A 158 -10.82 13.35 9.96
CA SER A 158 -12.08 13.89 9.41
C SER A 158 -13.00 12.76 8.99
N TYR A 159 -14.24 12.80 9.47
CA TYR A 159 -15.35 12.01 8.93
C TYR A 159 -16.10 12.88 7.93
N GLN A 160 -15.99 12.54 6.65
CA GLN A 160 -16.34 13.40 5.53
C GLN A 160 -17.79 13.17 5.05
N GLY A 161 -18.33 14.15 4.32
CA GLY A 161 -19.68 14.06 3.76
C GLY A 161 -19.86 13.05 2.63
N ASP A 162 -18.76 12.60 2.02
CA ASP A 162 -18.76 11.48 1.07
C ASP A 162 -18.79 10.11 1.76
N GLY A 163 -18.81 10.07 3.09
CA GLY A 163 -18.84 8.86 3.89
C GLY A 163 -17.47 8.34 4.32
N ASN A 164 -16.35 8.94 3.87
CA ASN A 164 -15.03 8.44 4.22
C ASN A 164 -14.53 8.94 5.58
N LEU A 165 -13.70 8.14 6.24
CA LEU A 165 -12.95 8.53 7.42
C LEU A 165 -11.46 8.64 7.06
N VAL A 166 -10.89 9.84 7.19
CA VAL A 166 -9.57 10.17 6.63
C VAL A 166 -8.71 10.92 7.63
N VAL A 167 -7.43 10.53 7.74
CA VAL A 167 -6.39 11.32 8.42
C VAL A 167 -5.69 12.20 7.39
N TYR A 168 -5.63 13.51 7.66
CA TYR A 168 -4.96 14.51 6.84
C TYR A 168 -3.80 15.16 7.58
N ASP A 169 -2.81 15.62 6.82
CA ASP A 169 -1.85 16.63 7.30
C ASP A 169 -2.38 18.06 7.12
N LYS A 170 -1.59 19.05 7.58
CA LYS A 170 -1.91 20.49 7.52
C LYS A 170 -2.06 21.02 6.10
N SER A 171 -1.45 20.37 5.11
CA SER A 171 -1.56 20.71 3.68
C SER A 171 -2.79 20.12 3.00
N ASN A 172 -3.66 19.43 3.75
CA ASN A 172 -4.79 18.64 3.25
C ASN A 172 -4.37 17.41 2.42
N LYS A 173 -3.14 16.91 2.59
CA LYS A 173 -2.74 15.65 2.00
C LYS A 173 -3.29 14.48 2.84
N PRO A 174 -4.03 13.53 2.24
CA PRO A 174 -4.49 12.34 2.95
C PRO A 174 -3.29 11.44 3.28
N LEU A 175 -3.22 10.97 4.53
CA LEU A 175 -2.19 10.06 5.04
C LEU A 175 -2.71 8.63 5.21
N TRP A 176 -3.99 8.50 5.57
CA TRP A 176 -4.69 7.23 5.73
C TRP A 176 -6.19 7.45 5.55
N ASP A 177 -6.92 6.45 5.06
CA ASP A 177 -8.37 6.47 5.03
C ASP A 177 -9.00 5.07 5.25
N ALA A 178 -10.26 5.06 5.67
CA ALA A 178 -11.05 3.85 5.88
C ALA A 178 -11.60 3.22 4.58
N ARG A 179 -11.44 3.90 3.43
CA ARG A 179 -11.93 3.49 2.10
C ARG A 179 -13.45 3.28 2.06
N THR A 180 -14.17 4.23 2.64
CA THR A 180 -15.65 4.22 2.76
C THR A 180 -16.33 5.37 2.01
N CYS A 181 -15.60 6.11 1.17
CA CYS A 181 -16.18 7.13 0.29
C CYS A 181 -17.21 6.53 -0.69
N GLY A 182 -18.29 7.27 -0.96
CA GLY A 182 -19.41 6.84 -1.79
C GLY A 182 -20.34 5.83 -1.13
N THR A 183 -19.98 5.30 0.05
CA THR A 183 -20.95 4.66 0.93
C THR A 183 -21.82 5.76 1.53
N ALA A 184 -23.05 5.46 1.96
CA ALA A 184 -23.91 6.41 2.68
C ALA A 184 -23.92 6.12 4.19
N PRO A 185 -22.75 6.13 4.87
CA PRO A 185 -22.70 5.92 6.30
C PRO A 185 -23.22 7.15 7.01
N ASN A 186 -24.01 6.94 8.04
CA ASN A 186 -24.65 8.03 8.78
C ASN A 186 -23.99 8.30 10.13
N LYS A 187 -23.15 7.40 10.65
CA LYS A 187 -22.45 7.62 11.92
C LYS A 187 -21.11 6.87 12.01
N LEU A 188 -20.14 7.52 12.65
CA LEU A 188 -18.91 6.93 13.17
C LEU A 188 -19.05 6.77 14.68
N VAL A 189 -18.75 5.59 15.22
CA VAL A 189 -18.91 5.29 16.65
C VAL A 189 -17.63 4.67 17.19
N PHE A 190 -17.03 5.29 18.21
CA PHE A 190 -16.10 4.63 19.11
C PHE A 190 -16.91 3.97 20.23
N GLN A 191 -17.11 2.66 20.12
CA GLN A 191 -18.10 1.89 20.85
C GLN A 191 -17.64 1.56 22.28
N GLY A 192 -18.60 1.18 23.14
CA GLY A 192 -18.32 0.78 24.53
C GLY A 192 -17.42 -0.47 24.66
N ASP A 193 -17.36 -1.31 23.64
CA ASP A 193 -16.47 -2.48 23.56
C ASP A 193 -15.04 -2.13 23.11
N GLY A 194 -14.75 -0.86 22.80
CA GLY A 194 -13.45 -0.38 22.34
C GLY A 194 -13.22 -0.48 20.82
N ASN A 195 -14.27 -0.72 20.02
CA ASN A 195 -14.19 -0.74 18.56
C ASN A 195 -14.47 0.63 17.96
N LEU A 196 -13.73 1.05 16.94
CA LEU A 196 -14.08 2.21 16.11
C LEU A 196 -14.79 1.70 14.85
N VAL A 197 -16.05 2.06 14.67
CA VAL A 197 -16.93 1.49 13.64
C VAL A 197 -17.68 2.55 12.87
N LEU A 198 -17.74 2.37 11.56
CA LEU A 198 -18.40 3.26 10.62
C LEU A 198 -19.67 2.56 10.12
N TYR A 199 -20.82 3.13 10.46
CA TYR A 199 -22.15 2.54 10.25
C TYR A 199 -22.97 3.25 9.16
N GLY A 200 -23.75 2.44 8.45
CA GLY A 200 -24.79 2.84 7.51
C GLY A 200 -26.21 2.81 8.05
N ALA A 201 -27.14 3.04 7.14
CA ALA A 201 -28.56 2.82 7.38
C ALA A 201 -28.80 1.41 7.94
N ASN A 202 -29.75 1.28 8.86
CA ASN A 202 -30.07 0.03 9.57
C ASN A 202 -28.88 -0.61 10.33
N ASN A 203 -27.89 0.19 10.75
CA ASN A 203 -26.68 -0.27 11.43
C ASN A 203 -25.82 -1.27 10.61
N SER A 204 -25.82 -1.17 9.27
CA SER A 204 -24.85 -1.92 8.45
C SER A 204 -23.42 -1.46 8.75
N VAL A 205 -22.48 -2.37 8.94
CA VAL A 205 -21.07 -2.03 9.18
C VAL A 205 -20.34 -1.86 7.86
N PHE A 206 -19.84 -0.67 7.58
CA PHE A 206 -19.02 -0.39 6.38
C PHE A 206 -17.53 -0.53 6.64
N TRP A 207 -17.08 -0.19 7.85
CA TRP A 207 -15.69 -0.35 8.28
C TRP A 207 -15.61 -0.48 9.79
N ALA A 208 -14.64 -1.24 10.29
CA ALA A 208 -14.33 -1.34 11.71
C ALA A 208 -12.82 -1.47 11.93
N SER A 209 -12.31 -0.98 13.06
CA SER A 209 -10.92 -1.17 13.48
C SER A 209 -10.63 -2.59 13.99
N TYR A 210 -11.66 -3.39 14.28
CA TYR A 210 -11.56 -4.71 14.90
C TYR A 210 -10.76 -4.68 16.23
N SER A 211 -10.99 -3.61 17.00
CA SER A 211 -10.42 -3.42 18.34
C SER A 211 -11.40 -3.75 19.47
N HIS A 212 -12.58 -4.30 19.15
CA HIS A 212 -13.56 -4.76 20.14
C HIS A 212 -12.93 -5.78 21.10
N ASN A 213 -13.33 -5.71 22.38
CA ASN A 213 -12.95 -6.65 23.44
C ASN A 213 -11.44 -6.79 23.69
N LYS A 214 -10.62 -5.87 23.19
CA LYS A 214 -9.16 -5.82 23.43
C LYS A 214 -8.75 -4.81 24.51
N GLY A 215 -9.69 -4.32 25.32
CA GLY A 215 -9.42 -3.35 26.38
C GLY A 215 -9.30 -1.90 25.91
N GLY A 216 -9.68 -1.57 24.67
CA GLY A 216 -9.62 -0.21 24.16
C GLY A 216 -10.49 0.74 24.96
N ILE A 217 -9.89 1.79 25.55
CA ILE A 217 -10.59 2.82 26.34
C ILE A 217 -10.57 4.20 25.67
N SER A 218 -9.60 4.45 24.79
CA SER A 218 -9.40 5.78 24.19
C SER A 218 -8.99 5.71 22.72
N LEU A 219 -9.55 6.60 21.91
CA LEU A 219 -9.12 6.86 20.54
C LEU A 219 -8.25 8.11 20.53
N ARG A 220 -7.08 8.07 19.89
CA ARG A 220 -6.06 9.12 19.94
C ARG A 220 -5.49 9.41 18.55
N LEU A 221 -5.27 10.69 18.25
CA LEU A 221 -4.50 11.13 17.09
C LEU A 221 -3.18 11.73 17.56
N SER A 222 -2.07 11.08 17.23
CA SER A 222 -0.74 11.53 17.64
C SER A 222 -0.24 12.73 16.84
N ASP A 223 0.82 13.37 17.34
CA ASP A 223 1.54 14.45 16.67
C ASP A 223 2.36 14.00 15.46
N ASP A 224 2.35 12.71 15.13
CA ASP A 224 2.96 12.12 13.93
C ASP A 224 1.90 11.70 12.89
N GLY A 225 0.62 12.06 13.10
CA GLY A 225 -0.47 11.72 12.19
C GLY A 225 -0.93 10.26 12.29
N ILE A 226 -0.71 9.61 13.44
CA ILE A 226 -1.12 8.22 13.68
C ILE A 226 -2.41 8.22 14.48
N LEU A 227 -3.47 7.63 13.92
CA LEU A 227 -4.70 7.37 14.66
C LEU A 227 -4.59 6.00 15.34
N SER A 228 -4.87 5.94 16.64
CA SER A 228 -4.74 4.73 17.44
C SER A 228 -5.88 4.53 18.42
N VAL A 229 -6.26 3.28 18.66
CA VAL A 229 -7.04 2.86 19.82
C VAL A 229 -6.08 2.35 20.89
N TRP A 230 -6.21 2.87 22.11
CA TRP A 230 -5.36 2.56 23.25
C TRP A 230 -6.16 1.92 24.38
N ASP A 231 -5.56 0.90 25.01
CA ASP A 231 -5.89 0.50 26.37
C ASP A 231 -5.20 1.46 27.37
N ASP A 232 -5.10 1.06 28.64
CA ASP A 232 -4.48 1.84 29.72
C ASP A 232 -2.99 2.17 29.46
N LYS A 233 -2.27 1.32 28.70
CA LYS A 233 -0.81 1.32 28.56
C LYS A 233 -0.30 1.22 27.12
N ASN A 234 -1.04 0.59 26.22
CA ASN A 234 -0.59 0.19 24.88
C ASN A 234 -1.59 0.59 23.78
N SER A 235 -1.04 0.88 22.60
CA SER A 235 -1.84 0.97 21.37
C SER A 235 -2.25 -0.45 20.95
N ILE A 236 -3.54 -0.75 20.96
CA ILE A 236 -4.10 -2.05 20.58
C ILE A 236 -4.56 -2.10 19.12
N TRP A 237 -4.72 -0.93 18.51
CA TRP A 237 -4.92 -0.76 17.07
C TRP A 237 -4.34 0.59 16.65
N SER A 238 -3.82 0.71 15.43
CA SER A 238 -3.44 2.00 14.86
C SER A 238 -3.51 2.00 13.34
N THR A 239 -3.44 3.19 12.73
CA THR A 239 -3.30 3.37 11.29
C THR A 239 -1.90 3.06 10.77
N VAL A 240 -0.91 2.86 11.65
CA VAL A 240 0.40 2.37 11.25
C VAL A 240 0.29 0.88 11.00
N ILE A 241 0.46 0.49 9.74
CA ILE A 241 0.64 -0.90 9.37
C ILE A 241 2.02 -1.32 9.90
N PRO A 242 2.11 -2.32 10.79
CA PRO A 242 3.37 -2.66 11.42
C PRO A 242 4.32 -3.35 10.44
N SER A 243 5.62 -3.32 10.74
CA SER A 243 6.62 -4.13 10.03
C SER A 243 6.74 -5.56 10.56
N ARG A 244 6.13 -5.83 11.73
CA ARG A 244 6.04 -7.16 12.33
C ARG A 244 4.71 -7.39 13.04
N VAL A 245 4.27 -8.64 13.07
CA VAL A 245 3.09 -9.09 13.81
C VAL A 245 3.39 -10.44 14.43
N ASP A 246 2.95 -10.63 15.67
CA ASP A 246 3.16 -11.87 16.40
C ASP A 246 1.93 -12.79 16.26
N LYS A 247 2.12 -14.09 16.41
CA LYS A 247 1.02 -15.07 16.35
C LYS A 247 0.19 -15.09 17.65
N PRO A 248 -1.10 -15.48 17.59
CA PRO A 248 -1.90 -15.65 16.38
C PRO A 248 -2.46 -14.30 15.88
N THR A 249 -2.53 -14.11 14.57
CA THR A 249 -3.18 -12.93 13.96
C THR A 249 -3.93 -13.34 12.69
N GLU A 250 -5.08 -12.72 12.42
CA GLU A 250 -5.93 -12.98 11.26
C GLU A 250 -6.22 -11.69 10.47
N TRP A 251 -6.31 -11.80 9.15
CA TRP A 251 -6.66 -10.72 8.22
C TRP A 251 -7.70 -11.17 7.21
N THR A 252 -8.55 -10.23 6.80
CA THR A 252 -9.48 -10.40 5.68
C THR A 252 -8.88 -9.88 4.37
N PRO A 253 -9.39 -10.30 3.19
CA PRO A 253 -8.98 -9.76 1.90
C PRO A 253 -9.04 -8.23 1.86
N ASN A 254 -8.33 -7.64 0.91
CA ASN A 254 -8.23 -6.19 0.69
C ASN A 254 -7.50 -5.40 1.80
N THR A 255 -6.58 -6.04 2.50
CA THR A 255 -5.83 -5.50 3.64
C THR A 255 -4.34 -5.43 3.35
N THR A 256 -3.69 -4.32 3.73
CA THR A 256 -2.22 -4.30 3.83
C THR A 256 -1.81 -4.92 5.16
N VAL A 257 -1.08 -6.03 5.11
CA VAL A 257 -0.72 -6.87 6.25
C VAL A 257 0.49 -6.32 6.98
N LEU A 258 1.57 -5.99 6.25
CA LEU A 258 2.81 -5.41 6.80
C LEU A 258 3.32 -4.29 5.90
N VAL A 259 4.03 -3.33 6.47
CA VAL A 259 4.83 -2.32 5.75
C VAL A 259 6.24 -2.31 6.33
N SER A 260 7.26 -2.31 5.48
CA SER A 260 8.66 -2.30 5.94
C SER A 260 8.98 -1.02 6.74
N PRO A 261 9.94 -1.05 7.67
CA PRO A 261 10.33 0.13 8.44
C PRO A 261 10.65 1.38 7.60
N ASN A 262 11.31 1.20 6.45
CA ASN A 262 11.63 2.24 5.48
C ASN A 262 10.44 2.64 4.58
N LYS A 263 9.29 1.99 4.75
CA LYS A 263 8.04 2.22 3.99
C LYS A 263 8.13 1.96 2.49
N LEU A 264 9.21 1.33 2.01
CA LEU A 264 9.41 1.03 0.60
C LEU A 264 8.76 -0.28 0.16
N TYR A 265 8.33 -1.14 1.09
CA TYR A 265 7.74 -2.43 0.78
C TYR A 265 6.49 -2.66 1.60
N ARG A 266 5.55 -3.42 1.04
CA ARG A 266 4.35 -3.84 1.75
C ARG A 266 3.97 -5.27 1.43
N LEU A 267 3.46 -6.00 2.42
CA LEU A 267 2.73 -7.24 2.24
C LEU A 267 1.24 -6.89 2.16
N SER A 268 0.55 -7.31 1.09
CA SER A 268 -0.86 -7.05 0.86
C SER A 268 -1.62 -8.36 0.65
N TYR A 269 -2.69 -8.56 1.40
CA TYR A 269 -3.68 -9.59 1.12
C TYR A 269 -4.80 -8.97 0.28
N GLN A 270 -4.84 -9.34 -0.97
CA GLN A 270 -5.62 -8.67 -2.01
C GLN A 270 -7.05 -9.21 -2.11
N GLY A 271 -7.93 -8.43 -2.75
CA GLY A 271 -9.33 -8.81 -2.97
C GLY A 271 -9.52 -10.00 -3.92
N ASP A 272 -8.53 -10.26 -4.79
CA ASP A 272 -8.49 -11.42 -5.68
C ASP A 272 -8.07 -12.72 -4.96
N GLY A 273 -7.81 -12.64 -3.65
CA GLY A 273 -7.38 -13.76 -2.83
C GLY A 273 -5.87 -13.98 -2.78
N ASN A 274 -5.06 -13.18 -3.48
CA ASN A 274 -3.62 -13.35 -3.47
C ASN A 274 -2.95 -12.65 -2.28
N LEU A 275 -1.87 -13.24 -1.78
CA LEU A 275 -0.97 -12.60 -0.81
C LEU A 275 0.31 -12.18 -1.53
N VAL A 276 0.62 -10.89 -1.55
CA VAL A 276 1.65 -10.30 -2.41
C VAL A 276 2.55 -9.32 -1.65
N VAL A 277 3.86 -9.43 -1.85
CA VAL A 277 4.81 -8.38 -1.46
C VAL A 277 5.03 -7.43 -2.63
N TYR A 278 4.83 -6.15 -2.39
CA TYR A 278 5.04 -5.06 -3.34
C TYR A 278 6.20 -4.17 -2.92
N ASP A 279 6.89 -3.59 -3.89
CA ASP A 279 7.69 -2.39 -3.66
C ASP A 279 6.82 -1.10 -3.71
N ASN A 280 7.46 0.05 -3.48
CA ASN A 280 6.82 1.36 -3.46
C ASN A 280 6.31 1.82 -4.85
N SER A 281 6.78 1.16 -5.92
CA SER A 281 6.32 1.38 -7.30
C SER A 281 5.12 0.49 -7.65
N ASN A 282 4.58 -0.26 -6.68
CA ASN A 282 3.57 -1.30 -6.88
C ASN A 282 4.03 -2.47 -7.76
N LYS A 283 5.34 -2.68 -7.90
CA LYS A 283 5.86 -3.88 -8.57
C LYS A 283 5.75 -5.07 -7.61
N PRO A 284 5.09 -6.18 -8.00
CA PRO A 284 5.08 -7.38 -7.19
C PRO A 284 6.49 -7.99 -7.17
N LEU A 285 7.02 -8.22 -5.97
CA LEU A 285 8.33 -8.87 -5.75
C LEU A 285 8.17 -10.36 -5.48
N TRP A 286 7.09 -10.74 -4.79
CA TRP A 286 6.74 -12.11 -4.48
C TRP A 286 5.22 -12.21 -4.32
N ASP A 287 4.64 -13.36 -4.66
CA ASP A 287 3.25 -13.67 -4.35
C ASP A 287 3.01 -15.16 -4.08
N ALA A 288 1.95 -15.46 -3.33
CA ALA A 288 1.55 -16.80 -2.94
C ALA A 288 0.91 -17.62 -4.09
N LYS A 289 0.76 -17.04 -5.28
CA LYS A 289 0.13 -17.65 -6.46
C LYS A 289 -1.31 -18.14 -6.18
N THR A 290 -2.04 -17.40 -5.34
CA THR A 290 -3.42 -17.71 -4.94
C THR A 290 -4.45 -16.76 -5.57
N TYR A 291 -4.04 -15.96 -6.55
CA TYR A 291 -4.95 -15.09 -7.30
C TYR A 291 -6.09 -15.90 -7.94
N GLY A 292 -7.33 -15.41 -7.81
CA GLY A 292 -8.52 -16.06 -8.37
C GLY A 292 -9.02 -17.29 -7.60
N THR A 293 -8.40 -17.64 -6.46
CA THR A 293 -8.77 -18.85 -5.70
C THR A 293 -9.75 -18.59 -4.54
N ALA A 294 -10.21 -17.34 -4.39
CA ALA A 294 -11.19 -16.89 -3.39
C ALA A 294 -10.98 -17.32 -1.91
N PRO A 295 -9.74 -17.40 -1.36
CA PRO A 295 -9.57 -17.48 0.08
C PRO A 295 -10.19 -16.24 0.75
N ASN A 296 -10.84 -16.44 1.90
CA ASN A 296 -11.58 -15.40 2.63
C ASN A 296 -10.88 -14.95 3.92
N LYS A 297 -9.79 -15.60 4.34
CA LYS A 297 -8.95 -15.14 5.45
C LYS A 297 -7.49 -15.59 5.32
N LEU A 298 -6.58 -14.75 5.78
CA LEU A 298 -5.18 -15.04 6.02
C LEU A 298 -4.96 -15.20 7.52
N VAL A 299 -4.32 -16.27 7.97
CA VAL A 299 -4.11 -16.56 9.39
C VAL A 299 -2.65 -16.87 9.66
N PHE A 300 -2.01 -16.09 10.53
CA PHE A 300 -0.77 -16.48 11.19
C PHE A 300 -1.13 -17.25 12.46
N GLN A 301 -1.00 -18.56 12.40
CA GLN A 301 -1.55 -19.51 13.35
C GLN A 301 -0.69 -19.64 14.61
N GLY A 302 -1.28 -20.15 15.70
CA GLY A 302 -0.58 -20.37 16.98
C GLY A 302 0.61 -21.33 16.89
N ASP A 303 0.62 -22.23 15.92
CA ASP A 303 1.74 -23.16 15.64
C ASP A 303 2.88 -22.52 14.84
N GLY A 304 2.75 -21.26 14.40
CA GLY A 304 3.74 -20.54 13.61
C GLY A 304 3.61 -20.73 12.09
N ASN A 305 2.51 -21.29 11.60
CA ASN A 305 2.19 -21.39 10.17
C ASN A 305 1.45 -20.15 9.67
N LEU A 306 1.76 -19.66 8.48
CA LEU A 306 0.98 -18.62 7.79
C LEU A 306 0.14 -19.29 6.71
N VAL A 307 -1.19 -19.14 6.77
CA VAL A 307 -2.12 -19.92 5.95
C VAL A 307 -3.21 -19.03 5.35
N LEU A 308 -3.45 -19.20 4.05
CA LEU A 308 -4.64 -18.69 3.37
C LEU A 308 -5.73 -19.75 3.40
N TYR A 309 -6.85 -19.40 4.04
CA TYR A 309 -8.04 -20.22 4.12
C TYR A 309 -9.16 -19.66 3.25
N GLY A 310 -9.97 -20.55 2.69
CA GLY A 310 -11.28 -20.20 2.15
C GLY A 310 -12.42 -20.72 2.99
N VAL A 311 -13.59 -20.82 2.35
CA VAL A 311 -14.85 -21.23 2.99
C VAL A 311 -14.68 -22.62 3.63
N ASN A 312 -15.23 -22.81 4.84
CA ASN A 312 -15.09 -24.04 5.63
C ASN A 312 -13.65 -24.42 6.04
N ASN A 313 -12.73 -23.45 6.11
CA ASN A 313 -11.31 -23.65 6.46
C ASN A 313 -10.55 -24.54 5.45
N SER A 314 -10.91 -24.55 4.17
CA SER A 314 -10.09 -25.17 3.13
C SER A 314 -8.78 -24.41 2.96
N VAL A 315 -7.64 -25.11 2.88
CA VAL A 315 -6.31 -24.50 2.75
C VAL A 315 -5.99 -24.25 1.27
N PHE A 316 -5.77 -22.99 0.91
CA PHE A 316 -5.36 -22.59 -0.45
C PHE A 316 -3.85 -22.41 -0.58
N TRP A 317 -3.20 -21.95 0.48
CA TRP A 317 -1.76 -21.84 0.56
C TRP A 317 -1.30 -21.87 2.01
N ALA A 318 -0.13 -22.44 2.27
CA ALA A 318 0.50 -22.43 3.57
C ALA A 318 2.00 -22.22 3.42
N SER A 319 2.62 -21.57 4.40
CA SER A 319 4.09 -21.43 4.47
C SER A 319 4.80 -22.73 4.89
N TYR A 320 4.06 -23.73 5.36
CA TYR A 320 4.57 -24.98 5.92
C TYR A 320 5.56 -24.78 7.08
N SER A 321 5.40 -23.69 7.82
CA SER A 321 6.27 -23.33 8.95
C SER A 321 5.71 -23.74 10.31
N HIS A 322 4.65 -24.55 10.33
CA HIS A 322 4.07 -25.09 11.57
C HIS A 322 5.12 -25.79 12.42
N ASN A 323 5.09 -25.54 13.72
CA ASN A 323 5.98 -26.14 14.72
C ASN A 323 7.48 -25.90 14.52
N LYS A 324 7.88 -24.93 13.69
CA LYS A 324 9.29 -24.55 13.47
C LYS A 324 9.79 -23.45 14.42
N GLY A 325 9.06 -23.16 15.49
CA GLY A 325 9.42 -22.12 16.46
C GLY A 325 9.17 -20.68 16.00
N GLY A 326 8.56 -20.47 14.83
CA GLY A 326 8.19 -19.15 14.34
C GLY A 326 7.20 -18.46 15.29
N ILE A 327 7.52 -17.23 15.71
CA ILE A 327 6.68 -16.43 16.61
C ILE A 327 6.21 -15.10 16.00
N SER A 328 6.89 -14.63 14.94
CA SER A 328 6.66 -13.28 14.41
C SER A 328 6.77 -13.28 12.89
N LEU A 329 5.75 -12.79 12.18
CA LEU A 329 5.79 -12.52 10.76
C LEU A 329 6.36 -11.10 10.54
N ARG A 330 7.39 -10.95 9.71
CA ARG A 330 8.16 -9.71 9.57
C ARG A 330 8.44 -9.37 8.11
N LEU A 331 8.32 -8.08 7.77
CA LEU A 331 8.74 -7.52 6.49
C LEU A 331 9.88 -6.53 6.73
N ASN A 332 11.04 -6.78 6.13
CA ASN A 332 12.24 -5.97 6.34
C ASN A 332 12.43 -4.88 5.26
N ASP A 333 13.47 -4.06 5.44
CA ASP A 333 13.83 -2.94 4.56
C ASP A 333 14.40 -3.35 3.18
N GLN A 334 14.51 -4.65 2.92
CA GLN A 334 14.93 -5.21 1.64
C GLN A 334 13.75 -5.85 0.88
N GLY A 335 12.51 -5.75 1.40
CA GLY A 335 11.34 -6.39 0.81
C GLY A 335 11.24 -7.89 1.07
N SER A 336 12.01 -8.43 2.03
CA SER A 336 11.94 -9.84 2.41
C SER A 336 10.86 -10.07 3.47
N LEU A 337 9.94 -10.97 3.17
CA LEU A 337 8.95 -11.48 4.11
C LEU A 337 9.50 -12.72 4.82
N SER A 338 9.46 -12.74 6.15
CA SER A 338 10.01 -13.83 6.96
C SER A 338 9.10 -14.19 8.13
N ILE A 339 9.10 -15.48 8.50
CA ILE A 339 8.56 -15.96 9.77
C ILE A 339 9.76 -16.17 10.68
N TRP A 340 9.91 -15.27 11.66
CA TRP A 340 11.04 -15.23 12.57
C TRP A 340 10.81 -16.13 13.78
N ALA A 341 11.83 -16.93 14.10
CA ALA A 341 11.95 -17.71 15.32
C ALA A 341 13.15 -17.18 16.13
N PRO A 342 13.06 -17.08 17.47
CA PRO A 342 14.23 -16.81 18.30
C PRO A 342 15.25 -17.96 18.16
N PRO A 343 16.57 -17.68 18.25
CA PRO A 343 17.57 -18.73 18.24
C PRO A 343 17.33 -19.70 19.41
N SER A 344 16.95 -20.93 19.13
CA SER A 344 17.01 -22.01 20.12
C SER A 344 18.47 -22.43 20.30
N ARG A 345 18.91 -22.69 21.54
CA ARG A 345 20.27 -23.22 21.82
C ARG A 345 20.62 -24.44 20.98
N ASP A 346 19.62 -25.21 20.53
CA ASP A 346 19.80 -26.48 19.84
C ASP A 346 19.74 -26.41 18.30
N ASN A 347 19.37 -25.25 17.70
CA ASN A 347 19.29 -25.08 16.23
C ASN A 347 20.09 -23.87 15.72
N ASN A 348 21.19 -23.54 16.39
CA ASN A 348 22.14 -22.57 15.86
C ASN A 348 23.11 -23.32 14.93
N PRO A 349 23.03 -23.17 13.59
CA PRO A 349 23.96 -23.81 12.66
C PRO A 349 25.42 -23.37 12.90
N PHE A 350 25.65 -22.25 13.61
CA PHE A 350 26.98 -21.82 14.03
C PHE A 350 27.50 -22.52 15.29
N ILE A 351 26.64 -23.13 16.11
CA ILE A 351 27.08 -23.96 17.24
C ILE A 351 27.27 -25.42 16.78
N ALA A 352 26.52 -25.87 15.77
CA ALA A 352 26.63 -27.22 15.20
C ALA A 352 27.75 -27.39 14.14
N GLN A 353 28.25 -26.31 13.53
CA GLN A 353 29.47 -26.35 12.71
C GLN A 353 30.66 -25.69 13.42
N ARG A 354 31.19 -26.35 14.45
CA ARG A 354 32.64 -26.54 14.44
C ARG A 354 32.90 -27.44 13.24
N ILE A 355 33.19 -26.85 12.08
CA ILE A 355 33.83 -27.58 10.97
C ILE A 355 35.01 -28.31 11.62
N ASN A 356 34.92 -29.63 11.69
CA ASN A 356 35.99 -30.41 12.29
C ASN A 356 37.23 -30.13 11.45
N LYS A 357 38.23 -29.48 12.07
CA LYS A 357 39.49 -29.06 11.42
C LYS A 357 40.07 -30.22 10.60
N ASP A 358 39.86 -31.45 11.07
CA ASP A 358 40.35 -32.69 10.46
C ASP A 358 39.61 -33.09 9.18
N GLU A 359 38.32 -32.79 9.01
CA GLU A 359 37.60 -33.13 7.76
C GLU A 359 37.88 -32.12 6.64
N LEU A 360 37.98 -30.83 6.99
CA LEU A 360 38.38 -29.80 6.03
C LEU A 360 39.84 -30.01 5.59
N LEU A 361 40.74 -30.39 6.51
CA LEU A 361 42.12 -30.80 6.18
C LEU A 361 42.14 -32.06 5.31
N LYS A 362 41.31 -33.08 5.58
CA LYS A 362 41.27 -34.31 4.79
C LYS A 362 40.83 -34.07 3.35
N GLY A 363 39.86 -33.18 3.11
CA GLY A 363 39.43 -32.81 1.76
C GLY A 363 40.46 -31.99 0.98
N LEU A 364 41.08 -30.98 1.62
CA LEU A 364 42.09 -30.12 0.99
C LEU A 364 43.44 -30.86 0.75
N ILE A 365 43.81 -31.79 1.63
CA ILE A 365 45.07 -32.54 1.56
C ILE A 365 44.90 -33.85 0.77
N GLY A 366 43.68 -34.38 0.66
CA GLY A 366 43.38 -35.68 0.04
C GLY A 366 43.72 -35.78 -1.45
N GLU A 367 43.70 -34.66 -2.19
CA GLU A 367 44.02 -34.62 -3.62
C GLU A 367 45.41 -34.03 -3.95
N TRP A 368 46.12 -33.45 -2.97
CA TRP A 368 47.54 -33.09 -3.13
C TRP A 368 48.43 -34.32 -2.90
N ARG A 369 48.58 -35.17 -3.92
CA ARG A 369 49.49 -36.33 -3.89
C ARG A 369 50.99 -35.94 -4.07
N GLY A 370 51.46 -34.93 -3.35
CA GLY A 370 52.88 -34.55 -3.26
C GLY A 370 53.31 -34.36 -1.81
N SER A 371 54.38 -35.02 -1.38
CA SER A 371 54.87 -35.14 0.00
C SER A 371 55.54 -33.87 0.57
N ASP A 372 55.17 -32.67 0.13
CA ASP A 372 56.07 -31.49 0.20
C ASP A 372 55.57 -30.30 1.02
N ILE A 373 54.48 -30.47 1.78
CA ILE A 373 53.92 -29.44 2.67
C ILE A 373 54.18 -29.83 4.13
N ASN A 374 54.73 -28.90 4.93
CA ASN A 374 54.86 -29.11 6.37
C ASN A 374 53.48 -28.95 7.03
N ARG A 375 52.83 -30.07 7.33
CA ARG A 375 51.47 -30.12 7.91
C ARG A 375 51.38 -29.47 9.30
N ASN A 376 52.51 -29.29 9.98
CA ASN A 376 52.57 -28.76 11.35
C ASN A 376 52.60 -27.22 11.42
N GLU A 377 52.73 -26.51 10.29
CA GLU A 377 52.82 -25.03 10.24
C GLU A 377 51.60 -24.33 9.62
N ILE A 378 50.50 -25.07 9.39
CA ILE A 378 49.28 -24.50 8.79
C ILE A 378 48.53 -23.67 9.84
N ASN A 379 48.50 -22.35 9.63
CA ASN A 379 47.75 -21.41 10.45
C ASN A 379 46.52 -20.88 9.70
N ILE A 380 45.37 -20.93 10.36
CA ILE A 380 44.08 -20.49 9.81
C ILE A 380 43.48 -19.46 10.76
N VAL A 381 43.19 -18.27 10.23
CA VAL A 381 42.51 -17.20 10.97
C VAL A 381 41.17 -16.92 10.29
N PHE A 382 40.09 -16.97 11.07
CA PHE A 382 38.73 -16.70 10.60
C PHE A 382 38.31 -15.28 10.99
N THR A 383 37.68 -14.57 10.06
CA THR A 383 36.92 -13.32 10.30
C THR A 383 35.44 -13.54 9.97
N ALA A 384 34.60 -12.51 10.14
CA ALA A 384 33.17 -12.58 9.86
C ALA A 384 32.82 -12.84 8.37
N ASP A 385 33.79 -12.66 7.47
CA ASP A 385 33.62 -12.66 6.02
C ASP A 385 34.71 -13.44 5.26
N LYS A 386 35.78 -13.91 5.93
CA LYS A 386 36.94 -14.55 5.27
C LYS A 386 37.60 -15.62 6.14
N ALA A 387 38.33 -16.52 5.48
CA ALA A 387 39.31 -17.39 6.11
C ALA A 387 40.68 -17.14 5.45
N VAL A 388 41.71 -16.88 6.24
CA VAL A 388 43.07 -16.66 5.74
C VAL A 388 43.95 -17.84 6.14
N PHE A 389 44.56 -18.48 5.13
CA PHE A 389 45.46 -19.61 5.29
C PHE A 389 46.90 -19.16 5.12
N THR A 390 47.76 -19.60 6.02
CA THR A 390 49.21 -19.46 5.86
C THR A 390 49.86 -20.83 5.99
N MET A 391 50.70 -21.18 5.01
CA MET A 391 51.48 -22.42 5.00
C MET A 391 52.88 -22.19 4.43
N THR A 392 53.80 -23.11 4.70
CA THR A 392 55.19 -23.05 4.19
C THR A 392 55.44 -24.26 3.27
N ASP A 393 55.87 -23.99 2.04
CA ASP A 393 56.31 -25.03 1.10
C ASP A 393 57.74 -25.47 1.45
N MET A 394 57.95 -26.76 1.69
CA MET A 394 59.23 -27.29 2.16
C MET A 394 60.32 -27.36 1.08
N ARG A 395 59.98 -27.35 -0.22
CA ARG A 395 60.98 -27.32 -1.31
C ARG A 395 61.49 -25.92 -1.58
N MET A 396 60.65 -24.90 -1.38
CA MET A 396 60.98 -23.52 -1.71
C MET A 396 61.47 -22.67 -0.52
N GLN A 397 61.45 -23.22 0.71
CA GLN A 397 61.72 -22.51 1.98
C GLN A 397 61.00 -21.15 2.08
N LYS A 398 59.74 -21.08 1.61
CA LYS A 398 59.00 -19.81 1.52
C LYS A 398 57.55 -19.95 1.96
N ARG A 399 57.06 -18.87 2.57
CA ARG A 399 55.72 -18.75 3.13
C ARG A 399 54.72 -18.42 2.02
N ILE A 400 53.69 -19.26 1.87
CA ILE A 400 52.55 -19.07 0.97
C ILE A 400 51.39 -18.54 1.82
N VAL A 401 50.80 -17.43 1.39
CA VAL A 401 49.59 -16.85 1.98
C VAL A 401 48.47 -17.02 0.96
N ALA A 402 47.43 -17.74 1.34
CA ALA A 402 46.23 -17.92 0.53
C ALA A 402 45.05 -17.32 1.28
N GLU A 403 44.38 -16.36 0.66
CA GLU A 403 43.15 -15.78 1.18
C GLU A 403 41.96 -16.50 0.55
N MET A 404 41.00 -16.92 1.38
CA MET A 404 39.75 -17.52 0.96
C MET A 404 38.61 -16.56 1.31
N THR A 405 38.00 -16.01 0.28
CA THR A 405 36.74 -15.28 0.35
C THR A 405 35.62 -16.19 -0.09
N TYR A 406 34.55 -16.29 0.69
CA TYR A 406 33.34 -16.96 0.26
C TYR A 406 32.28 -15.91 -0.08
N THR A 407 31.59 -16.11 -1.21
CA THR A 407 30.41 -15.31 -1.55
C THR A 407 29.23 -16.26 -1.65
N VAL A 408 28.23 -16.09 -0.79
CA VAL A 408 26.98 -16.85 -0.87
C VAL A 408 26.05 -16.09 -1.80
N ASN A 409 25.76 -16.66 -2.98
CA ASN A 409 24.73 -16.10 -3.84
C ASN A 409 23.36 -16.58 -3.36
N ALA A 410 22.69 -15.76 -2.55
CA ALA A 410 21.37 -16.08 -1.98
C ALA A 410 20.21 -15.93 -2.98
N ASN A 411 20.47 -15.49 -4.22
CA ASN A 411 19.42 -15.18 -5.19
C ASN A 411 19.02 -16.37 -6.08
N ASP A 412 19.69 -17.52 -5.99
CA ASP A 412 19.29 -18.74 -6.70
C ASP A 412 18.85 -19.81 -5.69
N MET A 413 17.53 -19.86 -5.42
CA MET A 413 16.93 -20.79 -4.45
C MET A 413 16.86 -22.25 -4.93
N ARG A 414 17.27 -22.57 -6.16
CA ARG A 414 17.20 -23.96 -6.66
C ARG A 414 18.50 -24.74 -6.49
N ASN A 415 19.67 -24.09 -6.45
CA ASN A 415 20.97 -24.72 -6.21
C ASN A 415 21.94 -23.73 -5.52
N PRO A 416 22.03 -23.72 -4.18
CA PRO A 416 23.05 -22.91 -3.51
C PRO A 416 24.43 -23.43 -3.90
N TYR A 417 25.30 -22.53 -4.36
CA TYR A 417 26.70 -22.85 -4.62
C TYR A 417 27.64 -21.92 -3.85
N LEU A 418 28.76 -22.47 -3.39
CA LEU A 418 29.84 -21.75 -2.75
C LEU A 418 30.95 -21.53 -3.80
N ILE A 419 31.31 -20.28 -4.05
CA ILE A 419 32.52 -19.95 -4.79
C ILE A 419 33.65 -19.75 -3.78
N LEU A 420 34.75 -20.48 -3.97
CA LEU A 420 35.99 -20.31 -3.24
C LEU A 420 37.05 -19.79 -4.20
N ASP A 421 37.42 -18.54 -4.02
CA ASP A 421 38.50 -17.91 -4.79
C ASP A 421 39.81 -18.00 -4.01
N PHE A 422 40.83 -18.55 -4.66
CA PHE A 422 42.20 -18.59 -4.17
C PHE A 422 43.03 -17.61 -4.98
N SER A 423 43.77 -16.76 -4.29
CA SER A 423 44.84 -15.97 -4.91
C SER A 423 46.15 -16.26 -4.20
N TYR A 424 47.20 -16.54 -4.96
CA TYR A 424 48.56 -16.58 -4.44
C TYR A 424 49.47 -15.69 -5.28
N LYS A 425 50.54 -15.20 -4.64
CA LYS A 425 51.50 -14.27 -5.24
C LYS A 425 52.88 -14.90 -5.28
N ASP A 426 53.49 -14.97 -6.46
CA ASP A 426 54.85 -15.47 -6.59
C ASP A 426 55.90 -14.36 -6.38
N LYS A 427 57.20 -14.70 -6.45
CA LYS A 427 58.30 -13.76 -6.24
C LYS A 427 58.45 -12.67 -7.33
N SER A 428 57.81 -12.82 -8.49
CA SER A 428 57.78 -11.77 -9.52
C SER A 428 56.72 -10.70 -9.25
N GLY A 429 55.86 -10.96 -8.24
CA GLY A 429 54.70 -10.12 -7.93
C GLY A 429 53.46 -10.50 -8.75
N ALA A 430 53.56 -11.49 -9.64
CA ALA A 430 52.43 -12.01 -10.40
C ALA A 430 51.44 -12.74 -9.48
N ILE A 431 50.16 -12.45 -9.68
CA ILE A 431 49.05 -13.04 -8.92
C ILE A 431 48.38 -14.07 -9.82
N SER A 432 48.37 -15.32 -9.38
CA SER A 432 47.57 -16.37 -10.01
C SER A 432 46.29 -16.57 -9.20
N LYS A 433 45.16 -16.71 -9.92
CA LYS A 433 43.84 -16.94 -9.33
C LYS A 433 43.31 -18.31 -9.73
N LEU A 434 42.71 -19.00 -8.77
CA LEU A 434 41.99 -20.25 -8.97
C LEU A 434 40.62 -20.10 -8.32
N SER A 435 39.55 -20.35 -9.08
CA SER A 435 38.18 -20.31 -8.56
C SER A 435 37.61 -21.72 -8.55
N MET A 436 37.05 -22.11 -7.41
CA MET A 436 36.44 -23.42 -7.18
C MET A 436 34.95 -23.26 -6.90
N PHE A 437 34.13 -24.10 -7.54
CA PHE A 437 32.68 -24.12 -7.37
C PHE A 437 32.28 -25.37 -6.57
N ILE A 438 31.47 -25.18 -5.53
CA ILE A 438 30.89 -26.28 -4.74
C ILE A 438 29.37 -26.17 -4.82
N MET A 439 28.71 -27.18 -5.38
CA MET A 439 27.24 -27.29 -5.34
C MET A 439 26.81 -28.07 -4.11
N THR A 440 25.78 -27.58 -3.39
CA THR A 440 25.42 -28.07 -2.04
C THR A 440 24.46 -29.25 -2.02
N ASN A 441 24.16 -29.86 -3.17
CA ASN A 441 23.19 -30.97 -3.23
C ASN A 441 23.91 -32.31 -3.08
N GLU A 442 23.94 -32.82 -1.84
CA GLU A 442 24.26 -34.18 -1.34
C GLU A 442 25.49 -34.96 -1.88
N VAL A 443 26.22 -34.48 -2.89
CA VAL A 443 27.52 -35.00 -3.31
C VAL A 443 28.38 -33.82 -3.79
N CYS A 444 29.41 -33.45 -3.03
CA CYS A 444 30.40 -32.45 -3.45
C CYS A 444 31.09 -32.94 -4.73
N LYS A 445 30.93 -32.20 -5.84
CA LYS A 445 31.68 -32.40 -7.09
C LYS A 445 32.55 -31.18 -7.36
N PHE A 446 33.81 -31.41 -7.72
CA PHE A 446 34.83 -30.36 -7.92
C PHE A 446 35.16 -30.18 -9.40
N ALA A 447 35.39 -28.95 -9.84
CA ALA A 447 35.94 -28.62 -11.15
C ALA A 447 36.98 -27.49 -11.03
N PHE A 448 38.12 -27.62 -11.74
CA PHE A 448 39.24 -26.68 -11.70
C PHE A 448 39.43 -26.00 -13.07
N LEU A 449 39.65 -24.68 -13.08
CA LEU A 449 39.89 -23.89 -14.30
C LEU A 449 41.18 -23.07 -14.16
N LYS A 450 42.10 -23.20 -15.11
CA LYS A 450 43.29 -22.33 -15.29
C LYS A 450 43.09 -21.43 -16.52
N GLN A 451 43.77 -20.29 -16.66
CA GLN A 451 43.44 -19.26 -17.66
C GLN A 451 44.61 -18.97 -18.61
N GLU A 452 44.69 -19.62 -19.80
CA GLU A 452 45.60 -19.22 -20.89
C GLU A 452 45.00 -19.55 -22.31
N THR A 453 44.75 -18.51 -23.14
CA THR A 453 44.41 -18.40 -24.61
C THR A 453 43.02 -18.77 -25.25
N PRO A 454 42.59 -18.14 -26.39
CA PRO A 454 41.19 -18.10 -26.87
C PRO A 454 40.82 -19.14 -27.96
N VAL A 455 39.60 -19.69 -27.94
CA VAL A 455 39.10 -20.70 -28.92
C VAL A 455 37.64 -20.42 -29.33
N SER A 456 37.38 -20.27 -30.63
CA SER A 456 36.08 -19.87 -31.20
C SER A 456 35.36 -20.92 -32.06
N ALA A 457 35.74 -22.21 -32.06
CA ALA A 457 35.14 -23.12 -33.05
C ALA A 457 34.85 -24.59 -32.64
N GLU A 458 35.33 -25.13 -31.53
CA GLU A 458 35.35 -26.62 -31.38
C GLU A 458 34.50 -27.21 -30.23
N ILE A 459 33.71 -26.42 -29.51
CA ILE A 459 32.78 -26.94 -28.45
C ILE A 459 31.39 -27.24 -29.04
N LYS A 460 31.32 -27.79 -30.25
CA LYS A 460 30.04 -28.22 -30.83
C LYS A 460 29.80 -29.73 -30.67
N ASP A 461 30.87 -30.53 -30.61
CA ASP A 461 30.74 -31.98 -30.79
C ASP A 461 30.73 -32.80 -29.48
N LEU A 462 30.93 -32.18 -28.31
CA LEU A 462 31.05 -32.89 -27.03
C LEU A 462 29.77 -32.92 -26.17
N TYR A 463 28.76 -32.11 -26.51
CA TYR A 463 27.48 -32.07 -25.76
C TYR A 463 26.40 -33.00 -26.34
N GLU A 464 26.59 -33.53 -27.55
CA GLU A 464 25.59 -34.34 -28.24
C GLU A 464 25.62 -35.84 -27.87
N GLN A 465 26.58 -36.32 -27.06
CA GLN A 465 26.80 -37.79 -26.88
C GLN A 465 26.74 -38.37 -25.46
N THR A 466 26.44 -37.62 -24.39
CA THR A 466 26.45 -38.21 -23.03
C THR A 466 25.07 -38.20 -22.37
N ASP A 467 24.42 -39.37 -22.44
CA ASP A 467 23.32 -39.77 -21.59
C ASP A 467 23.81 -39.91 -20.14
N MET A 468 23.02 -39.45 -19.17
CA MET A 468 23.42 -39.40 -17.77
C MET A 468 23.61 -40.81 -17.18
N ARG A 469 24.86 -41.29 -17.10
CA ARG A 469 25.33 -42.23 -16.06
C ARG A 469 26.85 -42.41 -16.16
N THR A 470 27.48 -42.44 -14.99
CA THR A 470 28.87 -42.83 -14.69
C THR A 470 30.00 -41.82 -14.94
N ASP A 471 30.87 -41.76 -13.92
CA ASP A 471 32.22 -41.22 -13.79
C ASP A 471 32.81 -40.46 -14.97
N ILE A 472 33.11 -39.16 -14.76
CA ILE A 472 34.10 -38.46 -15.56
C ILE A 472 35.14 -37.82 -14.64
N SER A 473 36.28 -38.50 -14.65
CA SER A 473 37.64 -38.04 -14.42
C SER A 473 37.95 -36.71 -15.14
N CYS A 474 38.68 -35.84 -14.43
CA CYS A 474 39.35 -34.62 -14.86
C CYS A 474 39.35 -34.31 -16.37
N ILE A 475 38.68 -33.21 -16.77
CA ILE A 475 38.87 -32.57 -18.07
C ILE A 475 39.36 -31.14 -17.82
N TRP A 476 40.62 -30.90 -18.16
CA TRP A 476 41.31 -29.60 -18.18
C TRP A 476 40.89 -28.84 -19.42
N HIS A 477 40.39 -27.59 -19.38
CA HIS A 477 40.49 -26.59 -20.47
C HIS A 477 40.10 -25.19 -19.96
N THR A 478 40.63 -24.12 -20.56
CA THR A 478 40.82 -22.76 -20.00
C THR A 478 39.86 -21.69 -20.59
N GLY A 479 39.54 -20.63 -19.83
CA GLY A 479 39.15 -19.30 -20.37
C GLY A 479 37.77 -18.72 -19.98
N PHE A 480 37.76 -17.57 -19.30
CA PHE A 480 36.57 -16.86 -18.79
C PHE A 480 36.45 -15.48 -19.46
N GLU A 481 35.55 -15.33 -20.44
CA GLU A 481 35.03 -14.02 -20.88
C GLU A 481 33.66 -14.09 -21.61
N GLY A 482 32.99 -15.25 -21.61
CA GLY A 482 31.82 -15.50 -22.49
C GLY A 482 30.43 -15.42 -21.86
N VAL A 483 30.28 -15.45 -20.53
CA VAL A 483 28.99 -15.88 -19.93
C VAL A 483 27.85 -14.87 -20.09
N THR A 484 28.11 -13.56 -20.06
CA THR A 484 27.06 -12.55 -20.27
C THR A 484 26.63 -12.41 -21.73
N LYS A 485 27.54 -12.62 -22.68
CA LYS A 485 27.21 -12.56 -24.13
C LYS A 485 26.66 -13.88 -24.67
N LEU A 486 27.04 -15.03 -24.10
CA LEU A 486 26.51 -16.34 -24.52
C LEU A 486 25.04 -16.50 -24.17
N ASN A 487 24.56 -16.07 -22.99
CA ASN A 487 23.14 -16.17 -22.66
C ASN A 487 22.25 -15.30 -23.56
N GLU A 488 22.71 -14.11 -23.97
CA GLU A 488 21.97 -13.26 -24.91
C GLU A 488 22.04 -13.75 -26.38
N LEU A 489 23.14 -14.40 -26.80
CA LEU A 489 23.30 -14.95 -28.15
C LEU A 489 22.64 -16.32 -28.32
N TYR A 490 22.60 -17.17 -27.29
CA TYR A 490 21.91 -18.48 -27.32
C TYR A 490 20.39 -18.32 -27.36
N LEU A 491 19.82 -17.35 -26.63
CA LEU A 491 18.37 -17.09 -26.62
C LEU A 491 17.88 -16.40 -27.91
N LYS A 492 18.72 -15.59 -28.57
CA LYS A 492 18.35 -14.87 -29.81
C LYS A 492 18.24 -15.76 -31.05
N LYS A 493 18.88 -16.93 -31.09
CA LYS A 493 19.02 -17.73 -32.33
C LYS A 493 18.04 -18.92 -32.45
N TYR A 494 17.39 -19.36 -31.36
CA TYR A 494 16.60 -20.61 -31.38
C TYR A 494 15.18 -20.53 -30.80
N ILE A 495 14.67 -19.37 -30.39
CA ILE A 495 13.26 -19.26 -30.00
C ILE A 495 12.41 -19.10 -31.25
N VAL A 496 11.86 -20.21 -31.73
CA VAL A 496 10.75 -20.18 -32.71
C VAL A 496 9.59 -19.42 -32.05
N PRO A 497 9.03 -18.36 -32.69
CA PRO A 497 7.89 -17.65 -32.13
C PRO A 497 6.75 -18.63 -31.86
N LYS A 498 6.36 -18.78 -30.58
CA LYS A 498 5.30 -19.73 -30.19
C LYS A 498 3.93 -19.30 -30.69
N TYR A 499 3.72 -17.99 -30.82
CA TYR A 499 2.47 -17.39 -31.30
C TYR A 499 2.75 -16.40 -32.43
N LYS A 500 1.78 -16.26 -33.33
CA LYS A 500 1.72 -15.24 -34.38
C LYS A 500 0.49 -14.35 -34.19
N VAL A 501 0.53 -13.17 -34.79
CA VAL A 501 -0.65 -12.28 -34.84
C VAL A 501 -1.82 -13.01 -35.49
N GLY A 502 -2.96 -13.02 -34.81
CA GLY A 502 -4.16 -13.78 -35.18
C GLY A 502 -4.33 -15.12 -34.44
N ASP A 503 -3.29 -15.63 -33.75
CA ASP A 503 -3.40 -16.85 -32.96
C ASP A 503 -4.18 -16.64 -31.65
N ARG A 504 -4.65 -17.74 -31.07
CA ARG A 504 -5.18 -17.74 -29.70
C ARG A 504 -4.04 -17.75 -28.68
N GLY A 505 -4.05 -16.78 -27.78
CA GLY A 505 -3.07 -16.67 -26.71
C GLY A 505 -3.40 -17.53 -25.48
N PRO A 506 -2.48 -17.60 -24.50
CA PRO A 506 -2.65 -18.40 -23.29
C PRO A 506 -3.77 -17.91 -22.36
N GLY A 507 -4.23 -16.67 -22.51
CA GLY A 507 -5.42 -16.15 -21.83
C GLY A 507 -6.74 -16.50 -22.55
N GLY A 508 -6.68 -17.26 -23.65
CA GLY A 508 -7.82 -17.56 -24.52
C GLY A 508 -8.21 -16.42 -25.46
N GLY A 509 -7.44 -15.33 -25.45
CA GLY A 509 -7.63 -14.13 -26.24
C GLY A 509 -7.03 -14.23 -27.65
N TRP A 510 -6.88 -13.09 -28.31
CA TRP A 510 -6.31 -12.98 -29.66
C TRP A 510 -4.98 -12.24 -29.63
N ILE A 511 -3.92 -12.86 -30.15
CA ILE A 511 -2.62 -12.20 -30.27
C ILE A 511 -2.72 -11.12 -31.34
N PHE A 512 -2.48 -9.87 -30.97
CA PHE A 512 -2.51 -8.74 -31.90
C PHE A 512 -1.16 -8.07 -32.10
N TYR A 513 -0.14 -8.47 -31.33
CA TYR A 513 1.23 -7.99 -31.51
C TYR A 513 2.26 -9.02 -31.06
N ASP A 514 3.31 -9.18 -31.87
CA ASP A 514 4.58 -9.84 -31.52
C ASP A 514 5.70 -8.80 -31.67
N LYS A 515 6.36 -8.45 -30.57
CA LYS A 515 7.48 -7.50 -30.52
C LYS A 515 8.72 -8.01 -31.24
N GLY A 516 8.86 -9.33 -31.41
CA GLY A 516 10.04 -9.98 -32.01
C GLY A 516 11.21 -10.20 -31.04
N ASP A 517 11.19 -9.57 -29.86
CA ASP A 517 12.16 -9.78 -28.77
C ASP A 517 11.49 -9.74 -27.38
N TYR A 518 12.25 -10.07 -26.33
CA TYR A 518 11.79 -10.16 -24.93
C TYR A 518 12.18 -8.95 -24.08
N THR A 519 12.40 -7.79 -24.69
CA THR A 519 12.77 -6.58 -23.95
C THR A 519 11.58 -6.10 -23.09
N ASP A 520 11.86 -5.51 -21.93
CA ASP A 520 10.85 -5.04 -20.96
C ASP A 520 10.01 -6.15 -20.28
N GLY A 521 10.46 -7.41 -20.38
CA GLY A 521 9.84 -8.55 -19.67
C GLY A 521 8.60 -9.14 -20.36
N TRP A 522 8.30 -8.73 -21.59
CA TRP A 522 7.20 -9.27 -22.39
C TRP A 522 7.59 -9.27 -23.88
N ARG A 523 6.83 -10.03 -24.68
CA ARG A 523 6.99 -10.12 -26.15
C ARG A 523 5.66 -9.97 -26.89
N TYR A 524 4.60 -10.56 -26.34
CA TYR A 524 3.31 -10.64 -26.99
C TYR A 524 2.28 -9.73 -26.31
N LEU A 525 1.39 -9.15 -27.11
CA LEU A 525 0.14 -8.56 -26.62
C LEU A 525 -1.07 -9.39 -27.07
N GLU A 526 -1.92 -9.70 -26.10
CA GLU A 526 -3.13 -10.50 -26.26
C GLU A 526 -4.36 -9.65 -25.92
N ALA A 527 -5.34 -9.61 -26.82
CA ALA A 527 -6.64 -8.98 -26.58
C ALA A 527 -7.59 -10.00 -25.95
N GLY A 528 -8.40 -9.58 -24.97
CA GLY A 528 -9.37 -10.44 -24.32
C GLY A 528 -10.30 -11.13 -25.31
N PRO A 529 -10.82 -12.33 -25.00
CA PRO A 529 -11.67 -13.10 -25.92
C PRO A 529 -12.98 -12.38 -26.28
N GLU A 530 -13.47 -11.49 -25.43
CA GLU A 530 -14.73 -10.75 -25.59
C GLU A 530 -14.67 -9.35 -24.95
N ASP A 531 -15.62 -8.48 -25.32
CA ASP A 531 -15.78 -7.14 -24.72
C ASP A 531 -16.44 -7.26 -23.35
N LEU A 532 -16.05 -6.39 -22.41
CA LEU A 532 -16.55 -6.40 -21.03
C LEU A 532 -17.74 -5.46 -20.81
N GLY A 533 -18.43 -5.09 -21.89
CA GLY A 533 -19.53 -4.12 -21.86
C GLY A 533 -19.09 -2.67 -22.09
N THR A 534 -20.00 -1.73 -21.85
CA THR A 534 -19.76 -0.29 -21.93
C THR A 534 -19.65 0.33 -20.54
N LEU A 535 -18.51 0.93 -20.22
CA LEU A 535 -18.20 1.44 -18.87
C LEU A 535 -17.66 2.87 -18.93
N PRO A 536 -17.87 3.68 -17.88
CA PRO A 536 -17.15 4.96 -17.74
C PRO A 536 -15.65 4.71 -17.60
N TRP A 537 -14.84 5.63 -18.12
CA TRP A 537 -13.38 5.58 -18.00
C TRP A 537 -12.95 5.80 -16.54
N ALA A 538 -13.52 6.81 -15.89
CA ALA A 538 -13.41 7.10 -14.46
C ALA A 538 -14.63 7.94 -13.99
N LEU A 539 -14.79 8.13 -12.68
CA LEU A 539 -15.91 8.90 -12.09
C LEU A 539 -15.41 10.04 -11.19
N ASN A 540 -16.23 11.11 -11.08
CA ASN A 540 -16.04 12.29 -10.21
C ASN A 540 -14.97 13.29 -10.69
N THR A 541 -15.42 14.28 -11.47
CA THR A 541 -14.61 15.31 -12.15
C THR A 541 -14.02 16.42 -11.29
N ARG A 542 -14.31 16.52 -9.96
CA ARG A 542 -13.85 17.69 -9.17
C ARG A 542 -12.43 17.58 -8.62
N ASN A 543 -11.90 16.37 -8.54
CA ASN A 543 -10.52 16.11 -8.16
C ASN A 543 -10.12 14.87 -8.96
N LEU A 544 -9.64 14.98 -10.21
CA LEU A 544 -8.98 13.83 -10.87
C LEU A 544 -7.50 14.19 -11.07
N ILE A 545 -6.66 13.81 -10.12
CA ILE A 545 -5.20 13.81 -10.26
C ILE A 545 -4.76 12.44 -10.81
N THR A 546 -4.79 12.28 -12.13
CA THR A 546 -4.10 11.16 -12.80
C THR A 546 -3.21 11.68 -13.91
N THR A 547 -2.04 11.07 -14.06
CA THR A 547 -1.05 11.39 -15.10
C THR A 547 -0.98 10.31 -16.18
N ALA A 548 -2.04 9.50 -16.31
CA ALA A 548 -2.15 8.38 -17.25
C ALA A 548 -2.24 8.84 -18.73
N ASN A 549 -1.28 9.64 -19.19
CA ASN A 549 -1.21 10.27 -20.50
C ASN A 549 -0.21 9.58 -21.44
N ARG A 550 0.38 8.45 -21.02
CA ARG A 550 1.31 7.67 -21.84
C ARG A 550 0.56 7.00 -22.99
N THR A 551 1.15 7.02 -24.18
CA THR A 551 0.54 6.46 -25.40
C THR A 551 1.23 5.17 -25.85
N ALA A 552 2.55 5.09 -25.69
CA ALA A 552 3.40 4.07 -26.30
C ALA A 552 3.01 2.61 -25.96
N LEU A 553 3.42 1.68 -26.83
CA LEU A 553 3.26 0.24 -26.62
C LEU A 553 3.86 -0.20 -25.28
N GLY A 554 3.14 -1.04 -24.54
CA GLY A 554 3.52 -1.52 -23.21
C GLY A 554 3.18 -0.57 -22.06
N THR A 555 2.67 0.64 -22.32
CA THR A 555 2.36 1.62 -21.26
C THR A 555 0.95 1.53 -20.69
N GLY A 556 0.03 0.81 -21.35
CA GLY A 556 -1.37 0.71 -20.92
C GLY A 556 -1.53 0.11 -19.52
N LYS A 557 -0.64 -0.82 -19.13
CA LYS A 557 -0.63 -1.41 -17.79
C LYS A 557 -0.34 -0.36 -16.71
N ALA A 558 0.70 0.45 -16.93
CA ALA A 558 1.06 1.52 -16.00
C ALA A 558 -0.04 2.58 -15.91
N ASN A 559 -0.66 2.94 -17.04
CA ASN A 559 -1.81 3.84 -17.06
C ASN A 559 -3.01 3.26 -16.30
N THR A 560 -3.36 2.00 -16.56
CA THR A 560 -4.46 1.31 -15.86
C THR A 560 -4.23 1.29 -14.36
N ILE A 561 -2.99 1.07 -13.91
CA ILE A 561 -2.62 1.15 -12.49
C ILE A 561 -2.82 2.58 -11.97
N GLU A 562 -2.38 3.62 -12.69
CA GLU A 562 -2.59 5.02 -12.30
C GLU A 562 -4.05 5.45 -12.30
N ILE A 563 -4.88 4.92 -13.18
CA ILE A 563 -6.33 5.19 -13.21
C ILE A 563 -6.98 4.51 -12.01
N SER A 564 -6.66 3.23 -11.78
CA SER A 564 -7.18 2.45 -10.65
C SER A 564 -6.71 2.98 -9.29
N ASN A 565 -5.54 3.61 -9.26
CA ASN A 565 -4.98 4.29 -8.08
C ASN A 565 -5.35 5.78 -8.01
N GLY A 566 -5.93 6.33 -9.09
CA GLY A 566 -6.15 7.76 -9.28
C GLY A 566 -7.04 8.34 -8.19
N TYR A 567 -8.08 7.62 -7.74
CA TYR A 567 -8.87 7.97 -6.56
C TYR A 567 -9.24 6.80 -5.67
N TYR A 568 -9.24 7.12 -4.37
CA TYR A 568 -9.51 6.29 -3.21
C TYR A 568 -10.97 5.78 -3.08
N CYS A 569 -11.86 6.05 -4.05
CA CYS A 569 -13.29 5.67 -4.02
C CYS A 569 -13.71 4.59 -5.03
N ASP A 570 -12.78 4.04 -5.82
CA ASP A 570 -13.16 3.19 -6.96
C ASP A 570 -13.54 1.74 -6.60
N ARG A 571 -13.80 1.40 -5.32
CA ARG A 571 -14.32 0.07 -4.95
C ARG A 571 -15.83 -0.09 -5.16
N PHE A 572 -16.59 1.01 -5.24
CA PHE A 572 -18.05 0.94 -5.42
C PHE A 572 -18.53 1.18 -6.85
N TYR A 573 -17.62 1.50 -7.78
CA TYR A 573 -17.99 1.82 -9.16
C TYR A 573 -17.23 1.00 -10.18
N THR A 574 -17.96 0.44 -11.14
CA THR A 574 -17.42 -0.37 -12.23
C THR A 574 -16.86 0.54 -13.32
N THR A 575 -15.57 0.86 -13.25
CA THR A 575 -14.83 1.64 -14.27
C THR A 575 -14.11 0.73 -15.28
N ALA A 576 -13.78 1.28 -16.45
CA ALA A 576 -13.10 0.54 -17.52
C ALA A 576 -11.75 -0.03 -17.06
N ALA A 577 -10.91 0.79 -16.41
CA ALA A 577 -9.59 0.37 -15.93
C ALA A 577 -9.69 -0.74 -14.87
N ARG A 578 -10.60 -0.60 -13.91
CA ARG A 578 -10.79 -1.58 -12.84
C ARG A 578 -11.29 -2.92 -13.37
N VAL A 579 -12.31 -2.90 -14.22
CA VAL A 579 -12.84 -4.12 -14.82
C VAL A 579 -11.78 -4.85 -15.64
N CYS A 580 -10.94 -4.13 -16.38
CA CYS A 580 -9.80 -4.76 -17.05
C CYS A 580 -8.78 -5.34 -16.06
N ALA A 581 -8.46 -4.62 -14.97
CA ALA A 581 -7.48 -5.06 -13.98
C ALA A 581 -7.93 -6.31 -13.19
N GLU A 582 -9.23 -6.44 -12.94
CA GLU A 582 -9.86 -7.56 -12.24
C GLU A 582 -10.24 -8.71 -13.19
N TYR A 583 -10.23 -8.48 -14.51
CA TYR A 583 -10.60 -9.48 -15.49
C TYR A 583 -9.67 -10.70 -15.44
N GLN A 584 -10.26 -11.88 -15.63
CA GLN A 584 -9.55 -13.15 -15.72
C GLN A 584 -10.12 -13.96 -16.89
N SER A 585 -9.23 -14.57 -17.67
CA SER A 585 -9.60 -15.47 -18.76
C SER A 585 -8.49 -16.49 -18.99
N GLY A 586 -8.86 -17.74 -19.31
CA GLY A 586 -7.90 -18.84 -19.52
C GLY A 586 -7.04 -19.16 -18.28
N GLY A 587 -7.51 -18.85 -17.07
CA GLY A 587 -6.72 -18.96 -15.84
C GLY A 587 -5.59 -17.93 -15.71
N LYS A 588 -5.54 -16.93 -16.59
CA LYS A 588 -4.55 -15.85 -16.58
C LYS A 588 -5.18 -14.55 -16.09
N GLY A 589 -4.47 -13.87 -15.19
CA GLY A 589 -4.73 -12.48 -14.77
C GLY A 589 -3.72 -11.49 -15.38
N GLY A 590 -3.71 -10.27 -14.84
CA GLY A 590 -2.79 -9.21 -15.28
C GLY A 590 -3.24 -8.51 -16.55
N TRP A 591 -4.54 -8.56 -16.84
CA TRP A 591 -5.20 -7.81 -17.89
C TRP A 591 -5.26 -6.31 -17.52
N TYR A 592 -5.35 -5.45 -18.53
CA TYR A 592 -5.36 -4.01 -18.35
C TYR A 592 -6.04 -3.30 -19.53
N LEU A 593 -6.43 -2.04 -19.34
CA LEU A 593 -7.00 -1.22 -20.40
C LEU A 593 -5.85 -0.74 -21.32
N PRO A 594 -5.93 -0.93 -22.64
CA PRO A 594 -4.82 -0.65 -23.57
C PRO A 594 -4.51 0.85 -23.63
N SER A 595 -3.24 1.24 -23.76
CA SER A 595 -2.90 2.61 -24.17
C SER A 595 -3.46 2.91 -25.56
N ILE A 596 -3.50 4.18 -25.96
CA ILE A 596 -4.05 4.54 -27.28
C ILE A 596 -3.30 3.86 -28.44
N ASP A 597 -1.96 3.73 -28.35
CA ASP A 597 -1.18 3.06 -29.40
C ASP A 597 -1.38 1.53 -29.37
N GLU A 598 -1.57 0.92 -28.20
CA GLU A 598 -1.91 -0.51 -28.08
C GLU A 598 -3.32 -0.79 -28.64
N LEU A 599 -4.28 0.12 -28.40
CA LEU A 599 -5.65 0.01 -28.91
C LEU A 599 -5.72 0.16 -30.43
N ASP A 600 -4.95 1.10 -30.99
CA ASP A 600 -4.87 1.30 -32.44
C ASP A 600 -4.28 0.07 -33.13
N LEU A 601 -3.22 -0.48 -32.55
CA LEU A 601 -2.59 -1.70 -33.05
C LEU A 601 -3.53 -2.90 -33.01
N MET A 602 -4.34 -3.02 -31.95
CA MET A 602 -5.39 -4.02 -31.86
C MET A 602 -6.45 -3.85 -32.97
N TYR A 603 -6.88 -2.61 -33.24
CA TYR A 603 -7.82 -2.30 -34.32
C TYR A 603 -7.24 -2.67 -35.70
N VAL A 604 -6.04 -2.19 -36.03
CA VAL A 604 -5.40 -2.45 -37.33
C VAL A 604 -5.23 -3.95 -37.57
N ASN A 605 -4.70 -4.68 -36.58
CA ASN A 605 -4.37 -6.09 -36.80
C ASN A 605 -5.60 -7.01 -36.72
N LEU A 606 -6.43 -6.90 -35.68
CA LEU A 606 -7.54 -7.83 -35.50
C LEU A 606 -8.78 -7.43 -36.31
N VAL A 607 -9.11 -6.13 -36.39
CA VAL A 607 -10.35 -5.66 -37.02
C VAL A 607 -10.14 -5.40 -38.51
N GLN A 608 -9.18 -4.55 -38.85
CA GLN A 608 -8.98 -4.11 -40.25
C GLN A 608 -8.35 -5.19 -41.12
N ASN A 609 -7.27 -5.84 -40.65
CA ASN A 609 -6.50 -6.78 -41.47
C ASN A 609 -7.03 -8.21 -41.42
N LEU A 610 -7.39 -8.70 -40.24
CA LEU A 610 -7.77 -10.12 -40.05
C LEU A 610 -9.28 -10.34 -39.92
N ASN A 611 -10.05 -9.31 -39.54
CA ASN A 611 -11.48 -9.40 -39.24
C ASN A 611 -11.82 -10.53 -38.23
N VAL A 612 -11.02 -10.62 -37.16
CA VAL A 612 -11.19 -11.54 -36.01
C VAL A 612 -11.35 -10.75 -34.70
N GLY A 613 -11.34 -11.40 -33.54
CA GLY A 613 -11.35 -10.72 -32.23
C GLY A 613 -12.67 -10.76 -31.46
N ASN A 614 -13.77 -11.18 -32.10
CA ASN A 614 -15.10 -11.25 -31.49
C ASN A 614 -15.54 -9.93 -30.83
N PHE A 615 -15.38 -8.82 -31.56
CA PHE A 615 -15.82 -7.48 -31.13
C PHE A 615 -17.34 -7.34 -31.23
N ASP A 616 -17.99 -7.03 -30.10
CA ASP A 616 -19.45 -6.95 -30.03
C ASP A 616 -19.94 -5.64 -30.67
N ARG A 617 -20.41 -5.78 -31.91
CA ARG A 617 -20.94 -4.67 -32.70
C ARG A 617 -22.21 -4.04 -32.10
N LYS A 618 -22.86 -4.67 -31.12
CA LYS A 618 -24.06 -4.16 -30.44
C LYS A 618 -23.75 -3.21 -29.29
N LEU A 619 -22.58 -3.30 -28.67
CA LEU A 619 -22.17 -2.44 -27.54
C LEU A 619 -21.78 -1.02 -27.97
N GLY A 620 -21.66 -0.78 -29.27
CA GLY A 620 -21.14 0.48 -29.81
C GLY A 620 -19.69 0.35 -30.27
N SER A 621 -19.25 1.30 -31.08
CA SER A 621 -17.97 1.19 -31.80
C SER A 621 -16.83 1.94 -31.13
N TYR A 622 -17.12 2.75 -30.13
CA TYR A 622 -16.13 3.53 -29.40
C TYR A 622 -15.49 2.67 -28.32
N HIS A 623 -14.19 2.40 -28.43
CA HIS A 623 -13.44 1.60 -27.47
C HIS A 623 -12.52 2.48 -26.66
N TRP A 624 -12.55 2.34 -25.34
CA TRP A 624 -11.69 3.12 -24.45
C TRP A 624 -10.22 2.71 -24.57
N SER A 625 -9.32 3.70 -24.62
CA SER A 625 -7.93 3.52 -24.23
C SER A 625 -7.73 3.94 -22.78
N SER A 626 -6.60 3.60 -22.17
CA SER A 626 -6.16 4.07 -20.86
C SER A 626 -5.46 5.43 -20.91
N THR A 627 -5.56 6.18 -22.01
CA THR A 627 -4.81 7.42 -22.19
C THR A 627 -5.70 8.65 -21.99
N ILE A 628 -5.35 9.46 -20.99
CA ILE A 628 -6.02 10.73 -20.68
C ILE A 628 -5.45 11.89 -21.50
N VAL A 629 -6.27 12.90 -21.80
CA VAL A 629 -5.83 14.13 -22.45
C VAL A 629 -5.06 14.99 -21.45
N SER A 630 -3.76 15.18 -21.68
CA SER A 630 -2.84 15.83 -20.73
C SER A 630 -3.20 17.26 -20.33
N LYS A 631 -3.96 17.99 -21.16
CA LYS A 631 -4.38 19.39 -20.90
C LYS A 631 -5.71 19.50 -20.14
N ASP A 632 -6.51 18.44 -20.08
CA ASP A 632 -7.79 18.44 -19.38
C ASP A 632 -8.12 17.01 -18.92
N ALA A 633 -7.89 16.74 -17.64
CA ALA A 633 -8.13 15.44 -17.01
C ALA A 633 -9.63 15.03 -16.95
N ARG A 634 -10.51 15.74 -17.66
CA ARG A 634 -11.92 15.36 -17.85
C ARG A 634 -12.17 14.59 -19.14
N TYR A 635 -11.17 14.46 -20.01
CA TYR A 635 -11.29 13.76 -21.30
C TYR A 635 -10.30 12.60 -21.43
N ALA A 636 -10.80 11.45 -21.87
CA ALA A 636 -9.99 10.27 -22.22
C ALA A 636 -10.10 9.98 -23.72
N GLN A 637 -9.09 9.30 -24.26
CA GLN A 637 -9.03 8.96 -25.68
C GLN A 637 -9.73 7.63 -25.98
N TYR A 638 -10.37 7.54 -27.14
CA TYR A 638 -11.01 6.33 -27.64
C TYR A 638 -10.76 6.15 -29.13
N ILE A 639 -10.94 4.92 -29.63
CA ILE A 639 -10.92 4.60 -31.07
C ILE A 639 -12.28 4.09 -31.51
N ASN A 640 -12.76 4.57 -32.64
CA ASN A 640 -13.97 4.10 -33.29
C ASN A 640 -13.68 2.90 -34.19
N PHE A 641 -14.04 1.70 -33.75
CA PHE A 641 -13.78 0.44 -34.45
C PHE A 641 -14.59 0.25 -35.75
N LYS A 642 -15.47 1.20 -36.12
CA LYS A 642 -16.10 1.21 -37.47
C LYS A 642 -15.17 1.74 -38.55
N ASN A 643 -14.27 2.66 -38.22
CA ASN A 643 -13.49 3.40 -39.22
C ASN A 643 -12.06 3.73 -38.78
N GLY A 644 -11.63 3.30 -37.59
CA GLY A 644 -10.32 3.58 -37.03
C GLY A 644 -10.14 5.02 -36.56
N GLY A 645 -11.21 5.81 -36.44
CA GLY A 645 -11.13 7.22 -36.05
C GLY A 645 -10.73 7.39 -34.58
N HIS A 646 -9.72 8.21 -34.32
CA HIS A 646 -9.26 8.59 -32.98
C HIS A 646 -9.97 9.85 -32.51
N SER A 647 -10.44 9.86 -31.26
CA SER A 647 -11.02 11.07 -30.65
C SER A 647 -10.96 10.98 -29.13
N ASN A 648 -11.56 11.96 -28.45
CA ASN A 648 -11.70 11.97 -27.00
C ASN A 648 -13.12 12.32 -26.58
N THR A 649 -13.52 11.90 -25.39
CA THR A 649 -14.80 12.27 -24.79
C THR A 649 -14.68 12.29 -23.27
N TRP A 650 -15.72 12.77 -22.60
CA TRP A 650 -15.74 12.90 -21.15
C TRP A 650 -15.57 11.53 -20.49
N ILE A 651 -14.73 11.49 -19.45
CA ILE A 651 -14.40 10.25 -18.73
C ILE A 651 -15.61 9.53 -18.12
N GLU A 652 -16.72 10.23 -17.88
CA GLU A 652 -17.96 9.66 -17.33
C GLU A 652 -18.85 9.01 -18.41
N TYR A 653 -18.57 9.24 -19.70
CA TYR A 653 -19.30 8.55 -20.77
C TYR A 653 -18.90 7.08 -20.87
N LYS A 654 -19.89 6.25 -21.23
CA LYS A 654 -19.70 4.82 -21.40
C LYS A 654 -19.21 4.51 -22.81
N CYS A 655 -18.04 3.89 -22.92
CA CYS A 655 -17.51 3.32 -24.15
C CYS A 655 -17.20 1.83 -23.93
N THR A 656 -17.11 1.07 -25.03
CA THR A 656 -16.81 -0.37 -25.01
C THR A 656 -15.41 -0.61 -24.43
N VAL A 657 -15.27 -1.67 -23.64
CA VAL A 657 -14.03 -2.01 -22.96
C VAL A 657 -13.53 -3.37 -23.42
N ARG A 658 -12.33 -3.40 -24.00
CA ARG A 658 -11.60 -4.62 -24.35
C ARG A 658 -10.29 -4.69 -23.56
N PRO A 659 -10.12 -5.64 -22.63
CA PRO A 659 -8.87 -5.80 -21.89
C PRO A 659 -7.78 -6.32 -22.81
N ILE A 660 -6.53 -5.98 -22.51
CA ILE A 660 -5.34 -6.58 -23.12
C ILE A 660 -4.36 -7.08 -22.06
N ARG A 661 -3.44 -7.95 -22.44
CA ARG A 661 -2.39 -8.49 -21.57
C ARG A 661 -1.06 -8.58 -22.32
N ALA A 662 0.01 -8.11 -21.67
CA ALA A 662 1.39 -8.33 -22.11
C ALA A 662 1.96 -9.56 -21.42
N PHE A 663 2.63 -10.44 -22.17
CA PHE A 663 3.23 -11.65 -21.60
C PHE A 663 4.49 -12.12 -22.35
N SER A 664 5.22 -13.02 -21.69
CA SER A 664 6.36 -13.77 -22.22
C SER A 664 6.09 -15.26 -22.05
N ASP A 665 6.29 -16.04 -23.11
CA ASP A 665 6.19 -17.51 -23.08
C ASP A 665 7.37 -18.19 -22.38
N LEU A 666 8.41 -17.44 -22.00
CA LEU A 666 9.52 -17.93 -21.16
C LEU A 666 9.18 -18.00 -19.67
N GLN A 667 8.09 -17.36 -19.22
CA GLN A 667 7.66 -17.33 -17.80
C GLN A 667 6.55 -18.32 -17.45
N ASP A 668 6.03 -19.07 -18.44
CA ASP A 668 4.92 -20.01 -18.28
C ASP A 668 5.38 -21.49 -18.26
N TRP A 669 6.63 -21.76 -17.82
CA TRP A 669 7.21 -23.11 -17.62
C TRP A 669 7.50 -23.41 -16.15
#